data_AF-A0A7S4GDJ5-F1
#
_entry.id   AF-A0A7S4GDJ5-F1
#
_cell.length_a   1.000
_cell.length_b   1.000
_cell.length_c   1.000
_cell.angle_alpha   90.00
_cell.angle_beta   90.00
_cell.angle_gamma   90.00
#
_symmetry.space_group_name_H-M   'P 1'
#
loop_
_entity.id
_entity.type
_entity.pdbx_description
1 polymer ?
#
loop_
_entity_poly.entity_id
_entity_poly.type
_entity_poly.pdbx_seq_one_letter_code
_entity_poly.pdbx_strand_id
1 'polypeptide(L)'
;TIFDYSIHNALLFSQGDWSLTRRDLELAGVDEVSIEALEDGPCSELIRAYRARRELIHYKKVCLHLFEEAQKIERELKQAMSFFFWNDGDERELGAKTHIEAIRELSPSALHDDISPLNLEVVNTAMKRHETGDCTLLDRKILYTLACGAWMYHTGIQRAIHDARDVAKAICMSPRHPEGEANGERPSKLVSLPASMQVYQSLQTAMQEDPSKSRRERQGKAGINSQASIHTSSSQKNESTGAKGACSLQRILHNTRTQLGWSEEAIHFLSLSIAARGGFKALAIVQELRLYNQHLSDLPSRLSAALHKYQSTHMQITEKMSNSETDADDDDLGAAVRRLHQIHSLRGALKACRENARWIAIIESLCRDSSTTSRLFVAGDNVNFNEACAFVPKGFELGSFVTSSRHILDRILIPAMKAAITVGMESWPPTARSRRSRVLAFDEKTLKHAGIGTKKLLRCQSCCGYFNSRWVRHHLCSVCEMKKRQDHCGDSCLFKDCRGGAHAYCVHFKRCFLCDAPHSCERLCRLSRGSGEVATALVESIRPSLLLLDFDRTLCSTKCGASPLPKRKTASDPHQKEGHAHSIDPELRVTIAAQRGTSYIVTRNSHKAEIEQFLRQQGLVELSKNVHVVPKNVSKGSFIQETFFGEDNGQTCLCIDDDIRELINDPWMRNCEQVHRLLFVRAFAT
;
A
#
# COMPACT_ATOMS: atom_id res chain seq x y z
N THR A 1 16.22 -30.99 16.78
CA THR A 1 15.37 -30.93 17.99
C THR A 1 15.36 -29.50 18.52
N ILE A 2 14.52 -29.14 19.51
CA ILE A 2 14.54 -27.77 20.08
C ILE A 2 15.91 -27.42 20.69
N PHE A 3 16.64 -28.43 21.17
CA PHE A 3 17.98 -28.33 21.72
C PHE A 3 19.05 -27.93 20.69
N ASP A 4 18.76 -28.07 19.39
CA ASP A 4 19.65 -27.59 18.34
C ASP A 4 19.55 -26.07 18.14
N TYR A 5 18.60 -25.38 18.80
CA TYR A 5 18.37 -23.95 18.59
C TYR A 5 19.60 -23.12 18.97
N SER A 6 20.07 -22.34 18.02
CA SER A 6 21.18 -21.40 18.15
C SER A 6 20.92 -20.15 17.31
N ILE A 7 21.74 -19.11 17.50
CA ILE A 7 21.68 -17.90 16.67
C ILE A 7 21.83 -18.22 15.16
N HIS A 8 22.60 -19.25 14.79
CA HIS A 8 22.89 -19.60 13.40
C HIS A 8 21.75 -20.32 12.68
N ASN A 9 20.90 -21.03 13.41
CA ASN A 9 19.79 -21.79 12.82
C ASN A 9 18.40 -21.32 13.29
N ALA A 10 18.33 -20.20 14.00
CA ALA A 10 17.08 -19.61 14.48
C ALA A 10 16.04 -19.35 13.36
N LEU A 11 16.46 -19.20 12.11
CA LEU A 11 15.57 -19.02 10.96
C LEU A 11 14.92 -20.33 10.46
N LEU A 12 15.44 -21.50 10.86
CA LEU A 12 14.93 -22.81 10.40
C LEU A 12 13.72 -23.29 11.20
N PHE A 13 13.41 -22.65 12.33
CA PHE A 13 12.30 -23.03 13.20
C PHE A 13 11.00 -22.34 12.78
N SER A 14 9.89 -23.09 12.81
CA SER A 14 8.55 -22.51 12.69
C SER A 14 8.29 -21.56 13.87
N GLN A 15 7.75 -20.38 13.59
CA GLN A 15 7.61 -19.28 14.55
C GLN A 15 6.28 -18.54 14.43
N GLY A 16 5.92 -17.82 15.49
CA GLY A 16 4.94 -16.73 15.43
C GLY A 16 3.61 -17.01 16.11
N ASP A 17 3.46 -18.14 16.80
CA ASP A 17 2.26 -18.49 17.55
C ASP A 17 2.61 -19.33 18.78
N TRP A 18 1.86 -19.12 19.87
CA TRP A 18 2.01 -19.87 21.11
C TRP A 18 1.67 -21.36 20.95
N SER A 19 0.75 -21.72 20.04
CA SER A 19 0.42 -23.12 19.74
C SER A 19 1.63 -23.97 19.32
N LEU A 20 2.69 -23.35 18.81
CA LEU A 20 3.94 -24.04 18.50
C LEU A 20 4.74 -24.39 19.77
N THR A 21 4.73 -23.50 20.76
CA THR A 21 5.33 -23.76 22.07
C THR A 21 4.49 -24.80 22.83
N ARG A 22 3.16 -24.70 22.78
CA ARG A 22 2.24 -25.73 23.31
C ARG A 22 2.58 -27.12 22.78
N ARG A 23 2.71 -27.24 21.45
CA ARG A 23 3.10 -28.49 20.78
C ARG A 23 4.45 -29.02 21.26
N ASP A 24 5.44 -28.16 21.47
CA ASP A 24 6.75 -28.59 21.97
C ASP A 24 6.65 -29.16 23.39
N LEU A 25 5.80 -28.57 24.24
CA LEU A 25 5.54 -29.03 25.61
C LEU A 25 4.79 -30.36 25.61
N GLU A 26 3.75 -30.51 24.79
CA GLU A 26 3.02 -31.78 24.59
C GLU A 26 3.98 -32.90 24.15
N LEU A 27 4.86 -32.62 23.19
CA LEU A 27 5.86 -33.58 22.71
C LEU A 27 6.92 -33.92 23.76
N ALA A 28 7.16 -33.04 24.73
CA ALA A 28 8.05 -33.29 25.86
C ALA A 28 7.36 -34.05 27.01
N GLY A 29 6.07 -34.36 26.89
CA GLY A 29 5.30 -35.09 27.90
C GLY A 29 4.83 -34.22 29.07
N VAL A 30 4.75 -32.90 28.89
CA VAL A 30 4.11 -32.01 29.87
C VAL A 30 2.60 -32.23 29.82
N ASP A 31 1.97 -32.40 30.98
CA ASP A 31 0.52 -32.63 31.07
C ASP A 31 -0.30 -31.36 30.76
N GLU A 32 -1.53 -31.55 30.27
CA GLU A 32 -2.40 -30.44 29.85
C GLU A 32 -2.67 -29.44 30.98
N VAL A 33 -2.83 -29.91 32.24
CA VAL A 33 -3.12 -29.04 33.39
C VAL A 33 -1.94 -28.09 33.65
N SER A 34 -0.70 -28.60 33.55
CA SER A 34 0.51 -27.78 33.64
C SER A 34 0.63 -26.78 32.50
N ILE A 35 0.21 -27.15 31.29
CA ILE A 35 0.19 -26.26 30.11
C ILE A 35 -0.87 -25.15 30.29
N GLU A 36 -2.09 -25.49 30.72
CA GLU A 36 -3.14 -24.50 31.01
C GLU A 36 -2.71 -23.54 32.12
N ALA A 37 -2.07 -24.03 33.19
CA ALA A 37 -1.53 -23.19 34.26
C ALA A 37 -0.44 -22.21 33.78
N LEU A 38 0.37 -22.61 32.79
CA LEU A 38 1.30 -21.69 32.13
C LEU A 38 0.56 -20.59 31.36
N GLU A 39 -0.46 -20.97 30.58
CA GLU A 39 -1.22 -20.07 29.71
C GLU A 39 -1.98 -19.00 30.51
N ASP A 40 -2.65 -19.43 31.58
CA ASP A 40 -3.44 -18.56 32.45
C ASP A 40 -2.55 -17.72 33.39
N GLY A 41 -1.33 -18.19 33.66
CA GLY A 41 -0.40 -17.55 34.58
C GLY A 41 0.82 -16.92 33.89
N PRO A 42 2.04 -17.46 34.08
CA PRO A 42 3.29 -16.83 33.65
C PRO A 42 3.39 -16.48 32.16
N CYS A 43 2.80 -17.27 31.26
CA CYS A 43 2.91 -17.10 29.80
C CYS A 43 1.79 -16.23 29.19
N SER A 44 0.83 -15.76 29.99
CA SER A 44 -0.25 -14.88 29.51
C SER A 44 0.25 -13.59 28.83
N GLU A 45 1.35 -13.00 29.31
CA GLU A 45 2.02 -11.85 28.66
C GLU A 45 2.60 -12.23 27.29
N LEU A 46 3.21 -13.41 27.18
CA LEU A 46 3.82 -13.89 25.94
C LEU A 46 2.76 -14.17 24.85
N ILE A 47 1.63 -14.77 25.23
CA ILE A 47 0.50 -15.02 24.32
C ILE A 47 -0.02 -13.68 23.75
N ARG A 48 -0.19 -12.67 24.61
CA ARG A 48 -0.57 -11.31 24.18
C ARG A 48 0.50 -10.67 23.29
N ALA A 49 1.78 -10.89 23.58
CA ALA A 49 2.88 -10.39 22.76
C ALA A 49 2.87 -11.00 21.34
N TYR A 50 2.60 -12.31 21.19
CA TYR A 50 2.42 -12.94 19.88
C TYR A 50 1.28 -12.30 19.10
N ARG A 51 0.17 -12.00 19.77
CA ARG A 51 -0.97 -11.35 19.14
C ARG A 51 -0.64 -9.92 18.69
N ALA A 52 -0.03 -9.10 19.53
CA ALA A 52 0.37 -7.74 19.17
C ALA A 52 1.37 -7.75 18.00
N ARG A 53 2.33 -8.68 18.01
CA ARG A 53 3.25 -8.93 16.89
C ARG A 53 2.49 -9.22 15.60
N ARG A 54 1.49 -10.10 15.65
CA ARG A 54 0.67 -10.46 14.48
C ARG A 54 -0.07 -9.25 13.92
N GLU A 55 -0.75 -8.49 14.78
CA GLU A 55 -1.45 -7.27 14.36
C GLU A 55 -0.50 -6.21 13.78
N LEU A 56 0.67 -6.00 14.38
CA LEU A 56 1.67 -5.06 13.87
C LEU A 56 2.22 -5.47 12.49
N ILE A 57 2.40 -6.77 12.25
CA ILE A 57 2.82 -7.29 10.94
C ILE A 57 1.77 -6.97 9.87
N HIS A 58 0.49 -7.13 10.18
CA HIS A 58 -0.58 -6.82 9.23
C HIS A 58 -0.75 -5.30 9.04
N TYR A 59 -0.72 -4.52 10.11
CA TYR A 59 -0.72 -3.05 10.04
C TYR A 59 0.40 -2.53 9.14
N LYS A 60 1.63 -3.05 9.30
CA LYS A 60 2.77 -2.73 8.42
C LYS A 60 2.46 -3.00 6.94
N LYS A 61 1.78 -4.11 6.63
CA LYS A 61 1.40 -4.47 5.25
C LYS A 61 0.28 -3.56 4.71
N VAL A 62 -0.75 -3.26 5.51
CA VAL A 62 -1.76 -2.24 5.16
C VAL A 62 -1.10 -0.92 4.80
N CYS A 63 -0.14 -0.45 5.62
CA CYS A 63 0.57 0.79 5.35
C CYS A 63 1.48 0.71 4.10
N LEU A 64 2.06 -0.46 3.80
CA LEU A 64 2.81 -0.66 2.55
C LEU A 64 1.92 -0.48 1.32
N HIS A 65 0.75 -1.11 1.36
CA HIS A 65 -0.25 -1.04 0.30
C HIS A 65 -0.75 0.37 0.04
N LEU A 66 -1.13 1.06 1.11
CA LEU A 66 -1.54 2.47 1.03
C LEU A 66 -0.40 3.36 0.53
N PHE A 67 0.84 3.06 0.89
CA PHE A 67 2.00 3.79 0.42
C PHE A 67 2.23 3.61 -1.09
N GLU A 68 2.08 2.39 -1.61
CA GLU A 68 2.19 2.11 -3.05
C GLU A 68 1.08 2.80 -3.86
N GLU A 69 -0.16 2.78 -3.35
CA GLU A 69 -1.27 3.53 -3.95
C GLU A 69 -1.01 5.04 -3.93
N ALA A 70 -0.56 5.56 -2.78
CA ALA A 70 -0.18 6.97 -2.64
C ALA A 70 0.92 7.35 -3.64
N GLN A 71 1.93 6.51 -3.88
CA GLN A 71 2.95 6.77 -4.91
C GLN A 71 2.38 6.89 -6.33
N LYS A 72 1.35 6.11 -6.67
CA LYS A 72 0.66 6.19 -7.97
C LYS A 72 -0.09 7.52 -8.08
N ILE A 73 -0.87 7.88 -7.05
CA ILE A 73 -1.63 9.14 -7.00
C ILE A 73 -0.70 10.35 -7.03
N GLU A 74 0.41 10.33 -6.27
CA GLU A 74 1.39 11.41 -6.25
C GLU A 74 1.99 11.67 -7.65
N ARG A 75 2.22 10.61 -8.43
CA ARG A 75 2.71 10.73 -9.80
C ARG A 75 1.72 11.47 -10.70
N GLU A 76 0.44 11.12 -10.62
CA GLU A 76 -0.62 11.75 -11.41
C GLU A 76 -0.92 13.19 -10.94
N LEU A 77 -0.86 13.47 -9.64
CA LEU A 77 -0.95 14.83 -9.09
C LEU A 77 0.20 15.71 -9.57
N LYS A 78 1.44 15.20 -9.56
CA LYS A 78 2.60 15.89 -10.14
C LYS A 78 2.43 16.13 -11.63
N GLN A 79 1.79 15.20 -12.35
CA GLN A 79 1.47 15.36 -13.76
C GLN A 79 0.46 16.51 -13.97
N ALA A 80 -0.67 16.50 -13.27
CA ALA A 80 -1.66 17.57 -13.31
C ALA A 80 -1.05 18.94 -12.92
N MET A 81 -0.27 18.99 -11.84
CA MET A 81 0.46 20.20 -11.43
C MET A 81 1.40 20.68 -12.54
N SER A 82 2.15 19.78 -13.19
CA SER A 82 3.03 20.15 -14.29
C SER A 82 2.27 20.64 -15.52
N PHE A 83 1.05 20.15 -15.72
CA PHE A 83 0.16 20.60 -16.78
C PHE A 83 -0.32 22.03 -16.52
N PHE A 84 -0.99 22.27 -15.39
CA PHE A 84 -1.59 23.58 -15.09
C PHE A 84 -0.56 24.68 -14.80
N PHE A 85 0.70 24.33 -14.60
CA PHE A 85 1.76 25.33 -14.53
C PHE A 85 1.83 26.14 -15.83
N TRP A 86 1.72 27.46 -15.69
CA TRP A 86 1.83 28.41 -16.78
C TRP A 86 3.05 29.30 -16.56
N ASN A 87 3.93 29.33 -17.56
CA ASN A 87 5.05 30.25 -17.59
C ASN A 87 4.55 31.63 -18.02
N ASP A 88 4.68 32.59 -17.12
CA ASP A 88 4.17 33.95 -17.35
C ASP A 88 5.04 34.74 -18.35
N GLY A 89 6.25 34.24 -18.67
CA GLY A 89 7.12 34.86 -19.68
C GLY A 89 7.56 36.26 -19.25
N ASP A 90 7.24 37.26 -20.08
CA ASP A 90 7.51 38.68 -19.81
C ASP A 90 6.44 39.31 -18.91
N GLU A 91 5.26 38.68 -18.73
CA GLU A 91 4.13 39.17 -17.92
C GLU A 91 4.22 38.68 -16.46
N ARG A 92 5.43 38.66 -15.88
CA ARG A 92 5.67 38.06 -14.55
C ARG A 92 4.84 38.70 -13.45
N GLU A 93 4.72 40.02 -13.46
CA GLU A 93 3.99 40.78 -12.45
C GLU A 93 2.49 40.50 -12.49
N LEU A 94 1.89 40.48 -13.69
CA LEU A 94 0.50 40.09 -13.88
C LEU A 94 0.28 38.63 -13.44
N GLY A 95 1.16 37.73 -13.87
CA GLY A 95 1.11 36.32 -13.47
C GLY A 95 1.21 36.12 -11.95
N ALA A 96 2.02 36.93 -11.28
CA ALA A 96 2.16 36.97 -9.83
C ALA A 96 0.87 37.44 -9.14
N LYS A 97 0.33 38.58 -9.57
CA LYS A 97 -0.94 39.14 -9.06
C LYS A 97 -2.09 38.14 -9.21
N THR A 98 -2.26 37.56 -10.40
CA THR A 98 -3.30 36.55 -10.67
C THR A 98 -3.11 35.27 -9.85
N HIS A 99 -1.88 34.90 -9.50
CA HIS A 99 -1.63 33.75 -8.62
C HIS A 99 -2.06 34.04 -7.18
N ILE A 100 -1.77 35.22 -6.65
CA ILE A 100 -2.25 35.64 -5.33
C ILE A 100 -3.78 35.67 -5.30
N GLU A 101 -4.40 36.22 -6.35
CA GLU A 101 -5.85 36.20 -6.51
C GLU A 101 -6.39 34.76 -6.49
N ALA A 102 -5.79 33.84 -7.25
CA ALA A 102 -6.17 32.43 -7.22
C ALA A 102 -6.03 31.80 -5.83
N ILE A 103 -5.00 32.14 -5.06
CA ILE A 103 -4.83 31.69 -3.67
C ILE A 103 -5.97 32.22 -2.79
N ARG A 104 -6.36 33.48 -2.98
CA ARG A 104 -7.45 34.12 -2.23
C ARG A 104 -8.80 33.48 -2.54
N GLU A 105 -9.13 33.30 -3.82
CA GLU A 105 -10.39 32.68 -4.26
C GLU A 105 -10.53 31.24 -3.74
N LEU A 106 -9.41 30.53 -3.60
CA LEU A 106 -9.37 29.17 -3.06
C LEU A 106 -9.31 29.09 -1.52
N SER A 107 -9.11 30.21 -0.84
CA SER A 107 -9.04 30.29 0.62
C SER A 107 -10.41 30.74 1.17
N PRO A 108 -11.29 29.83 1.62
CA PRO A 108 -12.54 30.24 2.22
C PRO A 108 -12.30 30.91 3.58
N SER A 109 -13.23 31.80 3.92
CA SER A 109 -13.30 32.58 5.15
C SER A 109 -13.42 31.75 6.44
N ALA A 110 -13.59 30.42 6.36
CA ALA A 110 -13.61 29.50 7.50
C ALA A 110 -12.82 28.22 7.21
N LEU A 111 -11.72 28.03 7.92
CA LEU A 111 -10.81 26.87 7.81
C LEU A 111 -11.43 25.62 8.50
N HIS A 112 -12.29 24.86 7.81
CA HIS A 112 -12.80 23.55 8.29
C HIS A 112 -11.93 22.34 7.88
N ASP A 113 -12.09 21.22 8.61
CA ASP A 113 -11.13 20.12 8.83
C ASP A 113 -10.97 19.07 7.71
N ASP A 114 -11.85 19.03 6.71
CA ASP A 114 -11.74 18.05 5.62
C ASP A 114 -11.10 18.64 4.38
N ILE A 115 -9.97 18.01 3.99
CA ILE A 115 -9.30 18.00 2.68
C ILE A 115 -9.61 19.22 1.85
N SER A 116 -9.20 20.33 2.48
CA SER A 116 -9.30 21.67 1.98
C SER A 116 -10.73 22.18 1.93
N PRO A 117 -11.05 23.22 2.71
CA PRO A 117 -12.19 24.05 2.41
C PRO A 117 -11.78 24.73 1.10
N LEU A 118 -12.18 24.16 -0.03
CA LEU A 118 -11.98 24.71 -1.35
C LEU A 118 -13.28 25.39 -1.71
N ASN A 119 -13.19 26.57 -2.31
CA ASN A 119 -14.35 27.12 -2.99
C ASN A 119 -14.63 26.27 -4.24
N LEU A 120 -15.38 25.18 -4.06
CA LEU A 120 -15.71 24.23 -5.13
C LEU A 120 -16.47 24.91 -6.27
N GLU A 121 -17.21 25.98 -5.99
CA GLU A 121 -17.89 26.77 -7.00
C GLU A 121 -16.90 27.47 -7.94
N VAL A 122 -15.88 28.13 -7.39
CA VAL A 122 -14.78 28.73 -8.16
C VAL A 122 -14.05 27.67 -8.99
N VAL A 123 -13.75 26.52 -8.38
CA VAL A 123 -13.06 25.42 -9.07
C VAL A 123 -13.91 24.84 -10.22
N ASN A 124 -15.21 24.61 -9.97
CA ASN A 124 -16.13 24.11 -10.99
C ASN A 124 -16.32 25.13 -12.13
N THR A 125 -16.32 26.43 -11.82
CA THR A 125 -16.40 27.49 -12.82
C THR A 125 -15.14 27.51 -13.69
N ALA A 126 -13.96 27.48 -13.08
CA ALA A 126 -12.69 27.38 -13.79
C ALA A 126 -12.61 26.12 -14.68
N MET A 127 -13.09 24.98 -14.15
CA MET A 127 -13.16 23.72 -14.90
C MET A 127 -14.08 23.83 -16.11
N LYS A 128 -15.30 24.34 -15.96
CA LYS A 128 -16.25 24.52 -17.07
C LYS A 128 -15.70 25.43 -18.17
N ARG A 129 -15.02 26.53 -17.80
CA ARG A 129 -14.36 27.41 -18.79
C ARG A 129 -13.21 26.72 -19.52
N HIS A 130 -12.48 25.83 -18.84
CA HIS A 130 -11.51 24.96 -19.49
C HIS A 130 -12.16 23.96 -20.45
N GLU A 131 -13.39 23.53 -20.18
CA GLU A 131 -14.17 22.65 -21.06
C GLU A 131 -14.70 23.37 -22.30
N THR A 132 -15.07 24.65 -22.20
CA THR A 132 -15.53 25.45 -23.35
C THR A 132 -14.39 26.07 -24.17
N GLY A 133 -13.18 26.14 -23.60
CA GLY A 133 -12.03 26.82 -24.21
C GLY A 133 -11.88 28.28 -23.79
N ASP A 134 -12.84 28.85 -23.05
CA ASP A 134 -12.87 30.25 -22.60
C ASP A 134 -12.06 30.50 -21.30
N CYS A 135 -11.01 29.71 -21.08
CA CYS A 135 -10.24 29.77 -19.83
C CYS A 135 -9.34 31.02 -19.75
N THR A 136 -9.46 31.74 -18.63
CA THR A 136 -8.62 32.90 -18.31
C THR A 136 -7.29 32.49 -17.65
N LEU A 137 -6.35 33.45 -17.50
CA LEU A 137 -5.14 33.22 -16.70
C LEU A 137 -5.49 32.86 -15.25
N LEU A 138 -6.52 33.48 -14.69
CA LEU A 138 -7.00 33.20 -13.33
C LEU A 138 -7.51 31.77 -13.19
N ASP A 139 -8.32 31.29 -14.13
CA ASP A 139 -8.81 29.90 -14.14
C ASP A 139 -7.64 28.89 -14.14
N ARG A 140 -6.59 29.17 -14.94
CA ARG A 140 -5.36 28.35 -14.99
C ARG A 140 -4.62 28.36 -13.65
N LYS A 141 -4.46 29.54 -13.03
CA LYS A 141 -3.78 29.68 -11.73
C LYS A 141 -4.59 29.02 -10.60
N ILE A 142 -5.92 29.06 -10.65
CA ILE A 142 -6.81 28.34 -9.72
C ILE A 142 -6.54 26.83 -9.80
N LEU A 143 -6.58 26.24 -11.00
CA LEU A 143 -6.32 24.80 -11.16
C LEU A 143 -4.88 24.41 -10.80
N TYR A 144 -3.90 25.28 -11.06
CA TYR A 144 -2.53 25.07 -10.63
C TYR A 144 -2.40 25.08 -9.10
N THR A 145 -2.95 26.08 -8.43
CA THR A 145 -2.93 26.19 -6.96
C THR A 145 -3.65 25.01 -6.31
N LEU A 146 -4.78 24.58 -6.87
CA LEU A 146 -5.49 23.37 -6.45
C LEU A 146 -4.61 22.11 -6.59
N ALA A 147 -3.97 21.92 -7.76
CA ALA A 147 -3.11 20.77 -8.00
C ALA A 147 -1.89 20.76 -7.05
N CYS A 148 -1.29 21.93 -6.78
CA CYS A 148 -0.22 22.09 -5.81
C CYS A 148 -0.68 21.76 -4.38
N GLY A 149 -1.81 22.31 -3.95
CA GLY A 149 -2.38 22.06 -2.63
C GLY A 149 -2.73 20.59 -2.42
N ALA A 150 -3.41 19.96 -3.40
CA ALA A 150 -3.73 18.54 -3.37
C ALA A 150 -2.48 17.66 -3.35
N TRP A 151 -1.46 17.98 -4.14
CA TRP A 151 -0.18 17.27 -4.12
C TRP A 151 0.51 17.40 -2.77
N MET A 152 0.62 18.61 -2.21
CA MET A 152 1.31 18.81 -0.93
C MET A 152 0.58 18.19 0.25
N TYR A 153 -0.76 18.27 0.26
CA TYR A 153 -1.59 17.53 1.20
C TYR A 153 -1.33 16.02 1.10
N HIS A 154 -1.35 15.47 -0.11
CA HIS A 154 -1.07 14.06 -0.35
C HIS A 154 0.34 13.64 0.08
N THR A 155 1.36 14.48 -0.18
CA THR A 155 2.74 14.23 0.27
C THR A 155 2.82 14.16 1.80
N GLY A 156 2.06 15.00 2.52
CA GLY A 156 1.96 14.93 3.99
C GLY A 156 1.43 13.58 4.47
N ILE A 157 0.34 13.09 3.88
CA ILE A 157 -0.24 11.78 4.16
C ILE A 157 0.76 10.66 3.84
N GLN A 158 1.33 10.71 2.64
CA GLN A 158 2.26 9.69 2.16
C GLN A 158 3.49 9.55 3.07
N ARG A 159 4.05 10.66 3.57
CA ARG A 159 5.16 10.64 4.54
C ARG A 159 4.76 9.95 5.85
N ALA A 160 3.58 10.27 6.38
CA ALA A 160 3.08 9.66 7.61
C ALA A 160 2.82 8.15 7.45
N ILE A 161 2.22 7.72 6.33
CA ILE A 161 2.02 6.30 6.01
C ILE A 161 3.37 5.59 5.85
N HIS A 162 4.33 6.22 5.19
CA HIS A 162 5.67 5.69 5.02
C HIS A 162 6.39 5.49 6.36
N ASP A 163 6.31 6.48 7.27
CA ASP A 163 6.86 6.37 8.62
C ASP A 163 6.18 5.22 9.39
N ALA A 164 4.85 5.11 9.34
CA ALA A 164 4.12 4.01 9.96
C ALA A 164 4.57 2.64 9.44
N ARG A 165 4.69 2.48 8.12
CA ARG A 165 5.17 1.25 7.47
C ARG A 165 6.60 0.93 7.89
N ASP A 166 7.50 1.90 7.79
CA ASP A 166 8.93 1.67 7.98
C ASP A 166 9.31 1.42 9.44
N VAL A 167 8.71 2.17 10.36
CA VAL A 167 8.94 1.97 11.79
C VAL A 167 8.33 0.64 12.21
N ALA A 168 7.09 0.32 11.81
CA ALA A 168 6.51 -0.99 12.08
C ALA A 168 7.34 -2.14 11.47
N LYS A 169 7.91 -1.96 10.27
CA LYS A 169 8.85 -2.92 9.66
C LYS A 169 10.09 -3.07 10.52
N ALA A 170 10.70 -1.97 10.97
CA ALA A 170 11.87 -1.99 11.83
C ALA A 170 11.58 -2.72 13.15
N ILE A 171 10.44 -2.45 13.81
CA ILE A 171 10.00 -3.19 14.99
C ILE A 171 9.85 -4.69 14.67
N CYS A 172 9.22 -5.03 13.54
CA CYS A 172 9.09 -6.44 13.12
C CYS A 172 10.43 -7.11 12.78
N MET A 173 11.51 -6.34 12.60
CA MET A 173 12.87 -6.83 12.37
C MET A 173 13.68 -6.92 13.67
N SER A 174 13.10 -6.66 14.85
CA SER A 174 13.77 -6.90 16.14
C SER A 174 14.37 -8.31 16.23
N PRO A 175 15.44 -8.47 17.04
CA PRO A 175 16.25 -9.69 17.10
C PRO A 175 15.41 -10.93 17.37
N ARG A 176 15.82 -12.06 16.76
CA ARG A 176 15.16 -13.37 16.98
C ARG A 176 15.78 -14.13 18.15
N HIS A 177 17.06 -13.87 18.43
CA HIS A 177 17.80 -14.50 19.50
C HIS A 177 18.05 -13.50 20.65
N PRO A 178 18.04 -13.94 21.93
CA PRO A 178 18.35 -13.09 23.08
C PRO A 178 19.69 -12.35 22.99
N GLU A 179 20.67 -12.95 22.34
CA GLU A 179 22.01 -12.36 22.13
C GLU A 179 22.14 -11.53 20.86
N GLY A 180 21.11 -11.50 20.00
CA GLY A 180 21.16 -10.80 18.71
C GLY A 180 21.36 -9.29 18.87
N GLU A 181 20.81 -8.70 19.93
CA GLU A 181 20.96 -7.26 20.17
C GLU A 181 22.40 -6.86 20.55
N ALA A 182 23.11 -7.71 21.29
CA ALA A 182 24.54 -7.56 21.57
C ALA A 182 25.41 -7.68 20.30
N ASN A 183 24.88 -8.32 19.24
CA ASN A 183 25.51 -8.45 17.93
C ASN A 183 25.08 -7.36 16.93
N GLY A 184 24.41 -6.30 17.39
CA GLY A 184 24.02 -5.18 16.54
C GLY A 184 22.76 -5.41 15.70
N GLU A 185 21.93 -6.41 16.04
CA GLU A 185 20.70 -6.71 15.28
C GLU A 185 19.56 -5.69 15.51
N ARG A 186 19.69 -4.72 16.44
CA ARG A 186 18.68 -3.67 16.62
C ARG A 186 18.71 -2.71 15.41
N PRO A 187 17.60 -2.54 14.67
CA PRO A 187 17.61 -1.68 13.48
C PRO A 187 17.94 -0.22 13.81
N SER A 188 18.85 0.38 13.04
CA SER A 188 19.29 1.78 13.20
C SER A 188 18.13 2.79 13.20
N LYS A 189 17.05 2.47 12.48
CA LYS A 189 15.84 3.28 12.43
C LYS A 189 15.14 3.39 13.80
N LEU A 190 15.18 2.35 14.63
CA LEU A 190 14.63 2.36 15.99
C LEU A 190 15.55 3.11 16.96
N VAL A 191 16.86 2.91 16.84
CA VAL A 191 17.88 3.61 17.66
C VAL A 191 17.78 5.13 17.52
N SER A 192 17.39 5.61 16.34
CA SER A 192 17.30 7.04 16.02
C SER A 192 15.88 7.60 16.10
N LEU A 193 14.92 6.91 16.71
CA LEU A 193 13.59 7.48 16.93
C LEU A 193 13.64 8.67 17.90
N PRO A 194 12.84 9.73 17.68
CA PRO A 194 11.93 9.95 16.55
C PRO A 194 12.61 10.59 15.31
N ALA A 195 13.91 10.92 15.39
CA ALA A 195 14.65 11.62 14.33
C ALA A 195 14.70 10.88 12.99
N SER A 196 14.47 9.56 12.97
CA SER A 196 14.38 8.74 11.76
C SER A 196 13.06 8.84 10.99
N MET A 197 12.05 9.51 11.56
CA MET A 197 10.73 9.71 10.94
C MET A 197 10.73 10.96 10.02
N GLN A 198 10.27 10.81 8.79
CA GLN A 198 10.21 11.90 7.80
C GLN A 198 9.27 13.02 8.23
N VAL A 199 8.14 12.69 8.86
CA VAL A 199 7.20 13.69 9.40
C VAL A 199 7.86 14.48 10.52
N TYR A 200 8.60 13.82 11.41
CA TYR A 200 9.32 14.50 12.49
C TYR A 200 10.36 15.47 11.93
N GLN A 201 11.16 15.05 10.95
CA GLN A 201 12.13 15.91 10.26
C GLN A 201 11.45 17.13 9.60
N SER A 202 10.35 16.89 8.88
CA SER A 202 9.56 17.96 8.24
C SER A 202 9.00 18.96 9.25
N LEU A 203 8.56 18.47 10.41
CA LEU A 203 8.10 19.30 11.52
C LEU A 203 9.26 20.11 12.13
N GLN A 204 10.44 19.52 12.35
CA GLN A 204 11.61 20.24 12.85
C GLN A 204 11.97 21.41 11.94
N THR A 205 12.04 21.17 10.62
CA THR A 205 12.26 22.23 9.64
C THR A 205 11.18 23.31 9.74
N ALA A 206 9.90 22.93 9.79
CA ALA A 206 8.80 23.89 9.89
C ALA A 206 8.85 24.74 11.18
N MET A 207 9.26 24.15 12.30
CA MET A 207 9.38 24.84 13.60
C MET A 207 10.57 25.80 13.64
N GLN A 208 11.70 25.41 13.05
CA GLN A 208 12.91 26.24 12.92
C GLN A 208 12.71 27.39 11.93
N GLU A 209 11.88 27.17 10.92
CA GLU A 209 11.55 28.21 9.95
C GLU A 209 10.61 29.28 10.52
N ASP A 210 10.93 30.51 10.16
CA ASP A 210 10.07 31.66 10.37
C ASP A 210 9.15 31.82 9.13
N PRO A 211 7.84 31.55 9.24
CA PRO A 211 6.92 31.66 8.11
C PRO A 211 6.77 33.10 7.61
N SER A 212 7.11 34.11 8.43
CA SER A 212 7.01 35.52 8.05
C SER A 212 8.12 35.96 7.09
N LYS A 213 9.26 35.26 7.06
CA LYS A 213 10.45 35.70 6.32
C LYS A 213 10.50 35.26 4.86
N SER A 214 10.94 36.17 4.00
CA SER A 214 11.19 35.93 2.57
C SER A 214 12.44 35.06 2.34
N ARG A 215 12.69 34.64 1.10
CA ARG A 215 13.86 33.80 0.78
C ARG A 215 15.17 34.58 0.94
N ARG A 216 15.22 35.84 0.52
CA ARG A 216 16.40 36.72 0.69
C ARG A 216 16.74 36.93 2.17
N GLU A 217 15.75 37.15 3.02
CA GLU A 217 15.93 37.32 4.46
C GLU A 217 16.49 36.06 5.15
N ARG A 218 16.13 34.88 4.63
CA ARG A 218 16.66 33.59 5.11
C ARG A 218 18.10 33.36 4.64
N GLN A 219 18.43 33.72 3.39
CA GLN A 219 19.78 33.54 2.84
C GLN A 219 20.81 34.51 3.44
N GLY A 220 20.39 35.74 3.81
CA GLY A 220 21.27 36.71 4.49
C GLY A 220 21.81 36.25 5.85
N LYS A 221 21.16 35.27 6.52
CA LYS A 221 21.65 34.65 7.77
C LYS A 221 22.32 33.29 7.57
N ALA A 222 22.12 32.63 6.44
CA ALA A 222 22.68 31.31 6.16
C ALA A 222 24.18 31.34 5.81
N GLY A 223 24.72 32.51 5.43
CA GLY A 223 26.14 32.70 5.09
C GLY A 223 27.14 32.58 6.25
N ILE A 224 26.68 32.37 7.49
CA ILE A 224 27.55 32.28 8.67
C ILE A 224 27.51 30.90 9.34
N ASN A 225 26.61 29.97 8.96
CA ASN A 225 26.45 28.71 9.69
C ASN A 225 26.13 27.48 8.81
N SER A 226 26.73 27.37 7.63
CA SER A 226 26.64 26.17 6.78
C SER A 226 27.78 25.18 7.06
N GLN A 227 27.89 24.69 8.29
CA GLN A 227 28.64 23.46 8.60
C GLN A 227 28.34 22.82 9.96
N ALA A 228 27.18 23.12 10.57
CA ALA A 228 26.72 22.35 11.72
C ALA A 228 25.95 21.10 11.23
N SER A 229 26.67 19.98 11.11
CA SER A 229 26.05 18.66 11.19
C SER A 229 25.10 18.66 12.39
N ILE A 230 23.83 18.38 12.16
CA ILE A 230 22.83 18.25 13.23
C ILE A 230 23.13 16.94 13.97
N HIS A 231 24.14 16.98 14.84
CA HIS A 231 24.23 16.10 15.99
C HIS A 231 23.28 16.69 17.03
N THR A 232 22.02 16.23 17.01
CA THR A 232 21.14 16.40 18.16
C THR A 232 21.69 15.55 19.31
N SER A 233 22.53 16.16 20.13
CA SER A 233 22.84 15.71 21.48
C SER A 233 21.65 16.01 22.41
N SER A 234 20.57 15.25 22.27
CA SER A 234 19.54 15.18 23.31
C SER A 234 19.77 13.95 24.17
N SER A 235 20.34 14.19 25.34
CA SER A 235 20.56 13.27 26.44
C SER A 235 19.27 12.52 26.84
N GLN A 236 19.16 11.27 26.39
CA GLN A 236 18.47 10.20 27.12
C GLN A 236 19.36 8.94 27.07
N LYS A 237 20.57 9.05 27.62
CA LYS A 237 21.36 7.88 28.04
C LYS A 237 20.71 7.32 29.31
N ASN A 238 19.67 6.54 29.14
CA ASN A 238 19.15 5.61 30.17
C ASN A 238 18.31 4.51 29.49
N GLU A 239 18.67 4.08 28.28
CA GLU A 239 18.20 2.79 27.78
C GLU A 239 19.12 1.70 28.34
N SER A 240 18.54 0.80 29.12
CA SER A 240 19.18 -0.41 29.63
C SER A 240 20.02 -1.08 28.56
N THR A 241 21.29 -1.36 28.85
CA THR A 241 22.26 -2.05 28.00
C THR A 241 21.92 -3.53 27.70
N GLY A 242 20.72 -3.99 28.09
CA GLY A 242 20.25 -5.35 27.85
C GLY A 242 19.32 -5.44 26.64
N ALA A 243 19.30 -6.62 26.01
CA ALA A 243 18.46 -6.89 24.86
C ALA A 243 16.97 -6.63 25.15
N LYS A 244 16.26 -5.92 24.26
CA LYS A 244 14.81 -5.69 24.40
C LYS A 244 14.09 -7.03 24.46
N GLY A 245 13.19 -7.18 25.43
CA GLY A 245 12.46 -8.43 25.71
C GLY A 245 13.15 -9.37 26.70
N ALA A 246 14.45 -9.20 27.01
CA ALA A 246 15.18 -10.09 27.92
C ALA A 246 14.60 -10.08 29.35
N CYS A 247 14.32 -8.89 29.90
CA CYS A 247 13.70 -8.78 31.23
C CYS A 247 12.31 -9.43 31.29
N SER A 248 11.50 -9.30 30.24
CA SER A 248 10.19 -9.93 30.18
C SER A 248 10.32 -11.46 30.13
N LEU A 249 11.24 -11.99 29.32
CA LEU A 249 11.50 -13.43 29.24
C LEU A 249 11.97 -13.99 30.59
N GLN A 250 12.94 -13.34 31.22
CA GLN A 250 13.45 -13.75 32.53
C GLN A 250 12.36 -13.72 33.61
N ARG A 251 11.47 -12.73 33.58
CA ARG A 251 10.31 -12.68 34.47
C ARG A 251 9.35 -13.85 34.25
N ILE A 252 9.05 -14.21 33.00
CA ILE A 252 8.20 -15.37 32.67
C ILE A 252 8.81 -16.66 33.21
N LEU A 253 10.10 -16.88 32.97
CA LEU A 253 10.81 -18.07 33.44
C LEU A 253 10.89 -18.13 34.97
N HIS A 254 11.18 -16.99 35.62
CA HIS A 254 11.20 -16.90 37.09
C HIS A 254 9.83 -17.18 37.71
N ASN A 255 8.75 -16.62 37.16
CA ASN A 255 7.40 -16.87 37.62
C ASN A 255 6.99 -18.33 37.41
N THR A 256 7.38 -18.94 36.28
CA THR A 256 7.14 -20.37 36.03
C THR A 256 7.81 -21.23 37.09
N ARG A 257 9.08 -20.96 37.40
CA ARG A 257 9.84 -21.69 38.42
C ARG A 257 9.22 -21.54 39.82
N THR A 258 8.87 -20.31 40.19
CA THR A 258 8.43 -19.99 41.55
C THR A 258 6.96 -20.30 41.81
N GLN A 259 6.08 -20.13 40.82
CA GLN A 259 4.64 -20.31 40.97
C GLN A 259 4.18 -21.73 40.62
N LEU A 260 4.81 -22.36 39.62
CA LEU A 260 4.43 -23.71 39.15
C LEU A 260 5.41 -24.80 39.61
N GLY A 261 6.53 -24.44 40.25
CA GLY A 261 7.47 -25.40 40.81
C GLY A 261 8.26 -26.22 39.78
N TRP A 262 8.38 -25.74 38.55
CA TRP A 262 9.11 -26.44 37.48
C TRP A 262 10.61 -26.56 37.78
N SER A 263 11.23 -27.68 37.38
CA SER A 263 12.67 -27.92 37.55
C SER A 263 13.53 -27.05 36.63
N GLU A 264 14.83 -26.97 36.91
CA GLU A 264 15.76 -26.18 36.07
C GLU A 264 15.82 -26.68 34.63
N GLU A 265 15.76 -28.00 34.43
CA GLU A 265 15.76 -28.62 33.12
C GLU A 265 14.49 -28.26 32.34
N ALA A 266 13.33 -28.26 33.01
CA ALA A 266 12.05 -27.88 32.42
C ALA A 266 12.03 -26.38 32.05
N ILE A 267 12.57 -25.51 32.92
CA ILE A 267 12.73 -24.08 32.64
C ILE A 267 13.67 -23.84 31.46
N HIS A 268 14.78 -24.58 31.39
CA HIS A 268 15.72 -24.50 30.27
C HIS A 268 15.05 -24.91 28.95
N PHE A 269 14.30 -26.03 28.95
CA PHE A 269 13.52 -26.46 27.79
C PHE A 269 12.50 -25.42 27.35
N LEU A 270 11.72 -24.87 28.30
CA LEU A 270 10.72 -23.83 28.02
C LEU A 270 11.38 -22.58 27.42
N SER A 271 12.51 -22.14 27.96
CA SER A 271 13.28 -21.00 27.43
C SER A 271 13.69 -21.23 25.97
N LEU A 272 14.23 -22.41 25.65
CA LEU A 272 14.61 -22.78 24.29
C LEU A 272 13.40 -22.85 23.37
N SER A 273 12.29 -23.44 23.80
CA SER A 273 11.06 -23.48 22.99
C SER A 273 10.51 -22.08 22.74
N ILE A 274 10.39 -21.24 23.76
CA ILE A 274 9.94 -19.85 23.60
C ILE A 274 10.85 -19.10 22.62
N ALA A 275 12.17 -19.22 22.74
CA ALA A 275 13.11 -18.56 21.83
C ALA A 275 12.96 -19.09 20.39
N ALA A 276 12.97 -20.42 20.21
CA ALA A 276 12.86 -21.08 18.91
C ALA A 276 11.55 -20.78 18.17
N ARG A 277 10.44 -20.63 18.91
CA ARG A 277 9.11 -20.28 18.35
C ARG A 277 8.89 -18.78 18.19
N GLY A 278 9.91 -17.97 18.53
CA GLY A 278 9.95 -16.53 18.27
C GLY A 278 9.26 -15.70 19.35
N GLY A 279 9.16 -16.22 20.56
CA GLY A 279 8.57 -15.56 21.71
C GLY A 279 9.45 -14.46 22.28
N PHE A 280 10.77 -14.66 22.32
CA PHE A 280 11.72 -13.59 22.65
C PHE A 280 11.49 -12.36 21.75
N LYS A 281 11.42 -12.58 20.45
CA LYS A 281 11.11 -11.55 19.46
C LYS A 281 9.75 -10.88 19.69
N ALA A 282 8.72 -11.65 20.04
CA ALA A 282 7.41 -11.10 20.33
C ALA A 282 7.47 -10.12 21.52
N LEU A 283 8.22 -10.47 22.57
CA LEU A 283 8.43 -9.60 23.74
C LEU A 283 9.25 -8.34 23.38
N ALA A 284 10.29 -8.48 22.55
CA ALA A 284 11.08 -7.35 22.06
C ALA A 284 10.20 -6.37 21.26
N ILE A 285 9.33 -6.89 20.39
CA ILE A 285 8.36 -6.11 19.60
C ILE A 285 7.45 -5.27 20.51
N VAL A 286 6.96 -5.82 21.62
CA VAL A 286 6.09 -5.09 22.55
C VAL A 286 6.82 -3.89 23.16
N GLN A 287 8.09 -4.04 23.53
CA GLN A 287 8.88 -2.94 24.09
C GLN A 287 9.14 -1.83 23.07
N GLU A 288 9.52 -2.19 21.84
CA GLU A 288 9.73 -1.22 20.76
C GLU A 288 8.42 -0.55 20.32
N LEU A 289 7.30 -1.28 20.31
CA LEU A 289 5.98 -0.73 20.03
C LEU A 289 5.58 0.34 21.06
N ARG A 290 5.88 0.13 22.34
CA ARG A 290 5.64 1.13 23.40
C ARG A 290 6.45 2.40 23.20
N LEU A 291 7.75 2.26 22.88
CA LEU A 291 8.61 3.41 22.57
C LEU A 291 8.08 4.19 21.36
N TYR A 292 7.68 3.47 20.31
CA TYR A 292 7.08 4.10 19.14
C TYR A 292 5.78 4.85 19.49
N ASN A 293 4.90 4.24 20.29
CA ASN A 293 3.66 4.87 20.73
C ASN A 293 3.91 6.18 21.52
N GLN A 294 4.90 6.20 22.42
CA GLN A 294 5.28 7.39 23.18
C GLN A 294 5.72 8.56 22.28
N HIS A 295 6.52 8.27 21.25
CA HIS A 295 6.93 9.31 20.30
C HIS A 295 5.77 9.78 19.41
N LEU A 296 4.88 8.87 19.05
CA LEU A 296 3.77 9.15 18.14
C LEU A 296 2.62 9.91 18.83
N SER A 297 2.43 9.74 20.14
CA SER A 297 1.34 10.39 20.88
C SER A 297 1.48 11.92 20.98
N ASP A 298 2.71 12.44 21.00
CA ASP A 298 2.99 13.89 21.08
C ASP A 298 3.00 14.58 19.70
N LEU A 299 3.30 13.82 18.64
CA LEU A 299 3.53 14.36 17.30
C LEU A 299 2.33 15.14 16.72
N PRO A 300 1.06 14.68 16.84
CA PRO A 300 -0.10 15.43 16.37
C PRO A 300 -0.24 16.82 16.98
N SER A 301 0.00 16.97 18.29
CA SER A 301 -0.12 18.26 18.98
C SER A 301 0.89 19.26 18.44
N ARG A 302 2.12 18.82 18.20
CA ARG A 302 3.19 19.67 17.63
C ARG A 302 2.95 20.02 16.17
N LEU A 303 2.45 19.08 15.37
CA LEU A 303 2.01 19.35 13.99
C LEU A 303 0.88 20.39 13.96
N SER A 304 -0.08 20.29 14.88
CA SER A 304 -1.18 21.26 15.01
C SER A 304 -0.68 22.65 15.36
N ALA A 305 0.25 22.77 16.32
CA ALA A 305 0.85 24.06 16.68
C ALA A 305 1.62 24.70 15.51
N ALA A 306 2.43 23.90 14.80
CA ALA A 306 3.14 24.38 13.61
C ALA A 306 2.18 24.79 12.49
N LEU A 307 1.12 24.00 12.23
CA LEU A 307 0.10 24.33 11.23
C LEU A 307 -0.58 25.66 11.54
N HIS A 308 -1.02 25.85 12.79
CA HIS A 308 -1.65 27.10 13.24
C HIS A 308 -0.74 28.32 13.05
N LYS A 309 0.55 28.18 13.39
CA LYS A 309 1.56 29.23 13.17
C LYS A 309 1.60 29.65 11.69
N TYR A 310 1.69 28.68 10.77
CA TYR A 310 1.74 28.96 9.34
C TYR A 310 0.44 29.55 8.79
N GLN A 311 -0.72 29.06 9.24
CA GLN A 311 -2.03 29.56 8.82
C GLN A 311 -2.23 31.02 9.26
N SER A 312 -1.95 31.32 10.53
CA SER A 312 -2.05 32.68 11.08
C SER A 312 -1.17 33.66 10.29
N THR A 313 0.10 33.30 10.04
CA THR A 313 1.00 34.12 9.23
C THR A 313 0.55 34.25 7.77
N HIS A 314 0.00 33.19 7.18
CA HIS A 314 -0.50 33.23 5.80
C HIS A 314 -1.70 34.18 5.65
N MET A 315 -2.66 34.15 6.58
CA MET A 315 -3.80 35.08 6.57
C MET A 315 -3.34 36.53 6.70
N GLN A 316 -2.49 36.83 7.70
CA GLN A 316 -1.98 38.19 7.93
C GLN A 316 -1.26 38.77 6.70
N ILE A 317 -0.47 37.96 6.00
CA ILE A 317 0.26 38.42 4.82
C ILE A 317 -0.68 38.59 3.62
N THR A 318 -1.63 37.66 3.42
CA THR A 318 -2.58 37.73 2.30
C THR A 318 -3.52 38.94 2.45
N GLU A 319 -3.95 39.27 3.67
CA GLU A 319 -4.70 40.50 3.97
C GLU A 319 -3.86 41.76 3.71
N LYS A 320 -2.61 41.80 4.18
CA LYS A 320 -1.70 42.93 3.90
C LYS A 320 -1.48 43.15 2.40
N MET A 321 -1.29 42.08 1.64
CA MET A 321 -1.14 42.15 0.18
C MET A 321 -2.43 42.61 -0.52
N SER A 322 -3.60 42.40 0.09
CA SER A 322 -4.89 42.85 -0.47
C SER A 322 -5.15 44.33 -0.20
N ASN A 323 -4.64 44.87 0.91
CA ASN A 323 -4.83 46.26 1.31
C ASN A 323 -3.71 47.21 0.81
N SER A 324 -2.66 46.63 0.24
CA SER A 324 -1.49 47.34 -0.29
C SER A 324 -1.72 47.70 -1.76
N GLU A 325 -1.73 48.98 -2.10
CA GLU A 325 -1.61 49.45 -3.49
C GLU A 325 -0.19 49.25 -4.04
N THR A 326 0.79 48.97 -3.18
CA THR A 326 2.17 48.69 -3.58
C THR A 326 2.32 47.28 -4.17
N ASP A 327 3.03 47.18 -5.29
CA ASP A 327 3.31 45.93 -5.99
C ASP A 327 4.04 44.92 -5.09
N ALA A 328 3.46 43.73 -4.94
CA ALA A 328 4.12 42.62 -4.26
C ALA A 328 5.38 42.20 -5.03
N ASP A 329 6.55 42.17 -4.36
CA ASP A 329 7.78 41.64 -4.96
C ASP A 329 7.64 40.12 -5.23
N ASP A 330 8.34 39.61 -6.23
CA ASP A 330 8.39 38.18 -6.61
C ASP A 330 8.81 37.29 -5.43
N ASP A 331 9.59 37.86 -4.50
CA ASP A 331 10.02 37.21 -3.27
C ASP A 331 8.86 36.97 -2.27
N ASP A 332 7.87 37.87 -2.22
CA ASP A 332 6.67 37.76 -1.39
C ASP A 332 5.69 36.72 -1.92
N LEU A 333 5.49 36.70 -3.25
CA LEU A 333 4.73 35.63 -3.92
C LEU A 333 5.39 34.27 -3.68
N GLY A 334 6.70 34.18 -3.90
CA GLY A 334 7.45 32.97 -3.66
C GLY A 334 7.30 32.49 -2.22
N ALA A 335 7.27 33.41 -1.25
CA ALA A 335 7.05 33.10 0.15
C ALA A 335 5.60 32.64 0.43
N ALA A 336 4.60 33.27 -0.17
CA ALA A 336 3.19 32.90 -0.04
C ALA A 336 2.92 31.48 -0.56
N VAL A 337 3.43 31.14 -1.74
CA VAL A 337 3.32 29.79 -2.33
C VAL A 337 4.01 28.75 -1.45
N ARG A 338 5.22 29.03 -0.95
CA ARG A 338 5.94 28.11 -0.04
C ARG A 338 5.18 27.91 1.28
N ARG A 339 4.64 28.97 1.87
CA ARG A 339 3.80 28.87 3.07
C ARG A 339 2.58 27.98 2.81
N LEU A 340 1.88 28.20 1.70
CA LEU A 340 0.70 27.42 1.34
C LEU A 340 1.05 25.94 1.14
N HIS A 341 2.15 25.63 0.45
CA HIS A 341 2.66 24.27 0.32
C HIS A 341 2.90 23.63 1.70
N GLN A 342 3.53 24.37 2.62
CA GLN A 342 3.82 23.89 3.97
C GLN A 342 2.53 23.66 4.78
N ILE A 343 1.53 24.56 4.67
CA ILE A 343 0.21 24.40 5.31
C ILE A 343 -0.45 23.10 4.85
N HIS A 344 -0.54 22.86 3.54
CA HIS A 344 -1.15 21.64 3.01
C HIS A 344 -0.37 20.39 3.44
N SER A 345 0.96 20.42 3.37
CA SER A 345 1.81 19.30 3.80
C SER A 345 1.64 18.98 5.29
N LEU A 346 1.62 19.99 6.16
CA LEU A 346 1.41 19.81 7.61
C LEU A 346 0.01 19.29 7.91
N ARG A 347 -1.02 19.78 7.20
CA ARG A 347 -2.40 19.32 7.34
C ARG A 347 -2.56 17.83 6.98
N GLY A 348 -1.99 17.42 5.85
CA GLY A 348 -2.00 16.01 5.45
C GLY A 348 -1.27 15.11 6.44
N ALA A 349 -0.09 15.55 6.90
CA ALA A 349 0.68 14.83 7.91
C ALA A 349 -0.08 14.74 9.25
N LEU A 350 -0.70 15.83 9.71
CA LEU A 350 -1.48 15.86 10.95
C LEU A 350 -2.63 14.83 10.93
N LYS A 351 -3.41 14.78 9.85
CA LYS A 351 -4.55 13.86 9.72
C LYS A 351 -4.10 12.40 9.79
N ALA A 352 -3.10 12.04 8.98
CA ALA A 352 -2.56 10.69 8.97
C ALA A 352 -1.80 10.32 10.26
N CYS A 353 -1.08 11.25 10.90
CA CYS A 353 -0.39 11.00 12.17
C CYS A 353 -1.36 10.80 13.33
N ARG A 354 -2.48 11.53 13.41
CA ARG A 354 -3.53 11.29 14.43
C ARG A 354 -4.06 9.87 14.32
N GLU A 355 -4.35 9.44 13.10
CA GLU A 355 -4.86 8.11 12.84
C GLU A 355 -3.83 7.01 13.13
N ASN A 356 -2.57 7.20 12.71
CA ASN A 356 -1.47 6.31 13.07
C ASN A 356 -1.30 6.20 14.60
N ALA A 357 -1.32 7.33 15.32
CA ALA A 357 -1.19 7.37 16.78
C ALA A 357 -2.29 6.56 17.46
N ARG A 358 -3.54 6.74 17.01
CA ARG A 358 -4.70 5.99 17.50
C ARG A 358 -4.52 4.48 17.32
N TRP A 359 -4.19 4.01 16.12
CA TRP A 359 -4.09 2.57 15.85
C TRP A 359 -2.87 1.91 16.49
N ILE A 360 -1.74 2.61 16.59
CA ILE A 360 -0.58 2.13 17.34
C ILE A 360 -0.90 1.99 18.83
N ALA A 361 -1.62 2.95 19.42
CA ALA A 361 -2.09 2.84 20.80
C ALA A 361 -3.05 1.65 21.00
N ILE A 362 -3.95 1.40 20.05
CA ILE A 362 -4.85 0.23 20.08
C ILE A 362 -4.04 -1.07 20.01
N ILE A 363 -3.10 -1.22 19.07
CA ILE A 363 -2.26 -2.43 18.97
C ILE A 363 -1.43 -2.62 20.25
N GLU A 364 -0.88 -1.55 20.83
CA GLU A 364 -0.15 -1.62 22.10
C GLU A 364 -1.06 -2.05 23.26
N SER A 365 -2.32 -1.61 23.29
CA SER A 365 -3.29 -1.98 24.32
C SER A 365 -3.63 -3.48 24.34
N LEU A 366 -3.51 -4.19 23.21
CA LEU A 366 -3.65 -5.65 23.14
C LEU A 366 -2.63 -6.40 24.00
N CYS A 367 -1.54 -5.74 24.39
CA CYS A 367 -0.55 -6.30 25.30
C CYS A 367 -1.04 -6.31 26.76
N ARG A 368 -2.09 -5.54 27.08
CA ARG A 368 -2.67 -5.40 28.42
C ARG A 368 -4.03 -6.07 28.52
N ASP A 369 -4.88 -5.93 27.52
CA ASP A 369 -6.27 -6.40 27.55
C ASP A 369 -6.43 -7.82 27.00
N SER A 370 -7.01 -8.71 27.80
CA SER A 370 -7.35 -10.09 27.44
C SER A 370 -8.75 -10.25 26.83
N SER A 371 -9.61 -9.23 26.91
CA SER A 371 -11.04 -9.33 26.58
C SER A 371 -11.33 -9.28 25.07
N THR A 372 -10.63 -8.44 24.32
CA THR A 372 -10.73 -8.44 22.86
C THR A 372 -10.12 -9.74 22.33
N THR A 373 -10.78 -10.52 21.48
CA THR A 373 -10.16 -11.67 20.77
C THR A 373 -10.16 -11.47 19.24
N SER A 374 -10.90 -10.48 18.75
CA SER A 374 -11.01 -10.16 17.32
C SER A 374 -9.68 -9.70 16.72
N ARG A 375 -9.45 -10.08 15.47
CA ARG A 375 -8.37 -9.55 14.61
C ARG A 375 -8.70 -8.11 14.24
N LEU A 376 -7.70 -7.21 14.27
CA LEU A 376 -7.88 -5.81 13.88
C LEU A 376 -7.52 -5.63 12.40
N PHE A 377 -6.32 -6.04 12.03
CA PHE A 377 -5.78 -5.90 10.68
C PHE A 377 -5.55 -7.26 10.04
N VAL A 378 -5.92 -7.35 8.76
CA VAL A 378 -5.48 -8.41 7.85
C VAL A 378 -4.98 -7.74 6.58
N ALA A 379 -3.84 -8.19 6.10
CA ALA A 379 -3.22 -7.70 4.89
C ALA A 379 -2.24 -8.75 4.37
N GLY A 380 -2.38 -9.08 3.09
CA GLY A 380 -1.52 -9.99 2.34
C GLY A 380 -0.68 -9.22 1.31
N ASP A 381 0.60 -9.59 1.13
CA ASP A 381 1.46 -8.93 0.15
C ASP A 381 1.41 -9.71 -1.17
N ASN A 382 0.95 -9.07 -2.25
CA ASN A 382 0.82 -9.70 -3.55
C ASN A 382 1.94 -9.27 -4.51
N VAL A 383 3.11 -9.90 -4.36
CA VAL A 383 4.38 -9.48 -5.00
C VAL A 383 4.33 -9.56 -6.55
N ASN A 384 3.35 -10.22 -7.17
CA ASN A 384 3.27 -10.29 -8.63
C ASN A 384 2.41 -9.21 -9.29
N PHE A 385 1.55 -8.50 -8.57
CA PHE A 385 0.51 -7.69 -9.23
C PHE A 385 0.19 -6.33 -8.60
N ASN A 386 0.98 -5.86 -7.62
CA ASN A 386 0.81 -4.52 -7.01
C ASN A 386 -0.66 -4.22 -6.61
N GLU A 387 -1.36 -5.27 -6.14
CA GLU A 387 -2.73 -5.22 -5.62
C GLU A 387 -2.71 -5.64 -4.17
N ALA A 388 -3.09 -4.68 -3.35
CA ALA A 388 -3.28 -4.80 -1.93
C ALA A 388 -4.70 -5.27 -1.63
N CYS A 389 -4.87 -6.37 -0.90
CA CYS A 389 -6.10 -6.59 -0.16
C CYS A 389 -5.79 -6.46 1.34
N ALA A 390 -6.60 -5.64 1.99
CA ALA A 390 -6.41 -5.21 3.36
C ALA A 390 -7.78 -5.13 4.03
N PHE A 391 -8.07 -6.06 4.95
CA PHE A 391 -9.11 -5.85 5.93
C PHE A 391 -8.58 -4.89 6.99
N VAL A 392 -9.26 -3.75 7.10
CA VAL A 392 -8.98 -2.74 8.10
C VAL A 392 -10.17 -2.64 9.05
N PRO A 393 -9.92 -2.37 10.34
CA PRO A 393 -10.98 -2.30 11.33
C PRO A 393 -11.92 -1.12 11.04
N LYS A 394 -13.18 -1.23 11.49
CA LYS A 394 -14.16 -0.15 11.32
C LYS A 394 -13.63 1.16 11.93
N GLY A 395 -13.68 2.24 11.15
CA GLY A 395 -13.16 3.54 11.55
C GLY A 395 -11.65 3.72 11.33
N PHE A 396 -11.00 2.83 10.59
CA PHE A 396 -9.66 3.05 10.05
C PHE A 396 -9.71 3.93 8.79
N GLU A 397 -9.12 5.11 8.84
CA GLU A 397 -9.36 6.17 7.85
C GLU A 397 -8.18 6.46 6.91
N LEU A 398 -6.99 5.87 7.09
CA LEU A 398 -5.83 6.19 6.24
C LEU A 398 -6.11 5.99 4.75
N GLY A 399 -6.84 4.93 4.38
CA GLY A 399 -7.26 4.69 3.00
C GLY A 399 -8.20 5.76 2.45
N SER A 400 -9.09 6.30 3.29
CA SER A 400 -9.97 7.40 2.91
C SER A 400 -9.17 8.69 2.61
N PHE A 401 -8.10 8.95 3.36
CA PHE A 401 -7.22 10.11 3.17
C PHE A 401 -6.41 10.00 1.87
N VAL A 402 -6.03 8.79 1.46
CA VAL A 402 -5.42 8.54 0.15
C VAL A 402 -6.46 8.74 -0.96
N THR A 403 -7.66 8.16 -0.79
CA THR A 403 -8.77 8.19 -1.77
C THR A 403 -9.27 9.60 -2.04
N SER A 404 -9.29 10.48 -1.05
CA SER A 404 -9.69 11.88 -1.26
C SER A 404 -8.78 12.66 -2.21
N SER A 405 -7.47 12.39 -2.21
CA SER A 405 -6.58 12.97 -3.22
C SER A 405 -6.88 12.42 -4.61
N ARG A 406 -7.23 11.13 -4.70
CA ARG A 406 -7.71 10.50 -5.94
C ARG A 406 -9.02 11.14 -6.42
N HIS A 407 -9.93 11.47 -5.51
CA HIS A 407 -11.20 12.11 -5.84
C HIS A 407 -11.01 13.47 -6.54
N ILE A 408 -10.17 14.35 -5.99
CA ILE A 408 -9.84 15.65 -6.61
C ILE A 408 -9.22 15.42 -8.00
N LEU A 409 -8.32 14.46 -8.11
CA LEU A 409 -7.66 14.12 -9.35
C LEU A 409 -8.64 13.64 -10.43
N ASP A 410 -9.51 12.68 -10.11
CA ASP A 410 -10.44 12.06 -11.06
C ASP A 410 -11.64 12.94 -11.41
N ARG A 411 -12.16 13.72 -10.46
CA ARG A 411 -13.36 14.54 -10.66
C ARG A 411 -13.06 15.92 -11.22
N ILE A 412 -11.87 16.46 -10.97
CA ILE A 412 -11.55 17.86 -11.28
C ILE A 412 -10.33 17.95 -12.20
N LEU A 413 -9.15 17.55 -11.71
CA LEU A 413 -7.89 17.85 -12.40
C LEU A 413 -7.73 17.10 -13.72
N ILE A 414 -8.05 15.80 -13.76
CA ILE A 414 -7.96 14.98 -14.97
C ILE A 414 -8.99 15.45 -16.01
N PRO A 415 -10.28 15.61 -15.69
CA PRO A 415 -11.26 16.15 -16.64
C PRO A 415 -10.86 17.51 -17.21
N ALA A 416 -10.50 18.48 -16.35
CA ALA A 416 -10.07 19.81 -16.79
C ALA A 416 -8.83 19.74 -17.70
N MET A 417 -7.84 18.91 -17.34
CA MET A 417 -6.65 18.70 -18.16
C MET A 417 -7.01 18.12 -19.53
N LYS A 418 -7.88 17.11 -19.58
CA LYS A 418 -8.33 16.48 -20.83
C LYS A 418 -9.10 17.46 -21.71
N ALA A 419 -9.99 18.25 -21.12
CA ALA A 419 -10.79 19.23 -21.85
C ALA A 419 -9.92 20.34 -22.44
N ALA A 420 -8.97 20.87 -21.66
CA ALA A 420 -7.99 21.84 -22.14
C ALA A 420 -7.16 21.33 -23.32
N ILE A 421 -6.81 20.04 -23.34
CA ILE A 421 -6.05 19.41 -24.43
C ILE A 421 -6.91 19.16 -25.68
N THR A 422 -8.19 18.84 -25.50
CA THR A 422 -9.08 18.42 -26.60
C THR A 422 -9.82 19.59 -27.25
N VAL A 423 -10.31 20.53 -26.44
CA VAL A 423 -11.13 21.67 -26.89
C VAL A 423 -10.30 22.94 -27.03
N GLY A 424 -9.32 23.16 -26.14
CA GLY A 424 -8.64 24.45 -25.96
C GLY A 424 -7.71 24.93 -27.10
N MET A 425 -7.76 24.32 -28.29
CA MET A 425 -6.88 24.63 -29.45
C MET A 425 -5.37 24.61 -29.15
N GLU A 426 -4.95 24.10 -27.98
CA GLU A 426 -3.55 24.09 -27.61
C GLU A 426 -2.79 23.03 -28.42
N SER A 427 -1.74 23.46 -29.11
CA SER A 427 -0.91 22.55 -29.88
C SER A 427 -0.32 21.46 -28.97
N TRP A 428 -0.58 20.20 -29.33
CA TRP A 428 0.01 19.04 -28.68
C TRP A 428 0.81 18.21 -29.70
N PRO A 429 2.09 17.89 -29.45
CA PRO A 429 2.89 18.24 -28.26
C PRO A 429 3.10 19.75 -28.10
N PRO A 430 3.27 20.24 -26.85
CA PRO A 430 3.70 21.62 -26.61
C PRO A 430 4.94 21.96 -27.44
N THR A 431 4.93 23.12 -28.10
CA THR A 431 6.09 23.62 -28.85
C THR A 431 7.04 24.40 -27.94
N ALA A 432 8.25 24.72 -28.41
CA ALA A 432 9.21 25.56 -27.66
C ALA A 432 8.66 26.96 -27.30
N ARG A 433 7.62 27.43 -28.01
CA ARG A 433 6.93 28.71 -27.73
C ARG A 433 5.75 28.55 -26.77
N SER A 434 5.44 27.32 -26.35
CA SER A 434 4.37 27.07 -25.40
C SER A 434 4.73 27.62 -24.03
N ARG A 435 3.76 28.26 -23.37
CA ARG A 435 3.89 28.66 -21.96
C ARG A 435 3.81 27.46 -20.99
N ARG A 436 3.59 26.22 -21.47
CA ARG A 436 3.60 24.98 -20.66
C ARG A 436 5.00 24.44 -20.41
N SER A 437 5.90 25.24 -19.84
CA SER A 437 7.32 24.88 -19.69
C SER A 437 7.60 23.68 -18.79
N ARG A 438 6.65 23.26 -17.95
CA ARG A 438 6.76 22.04 -17.12
C ARG A 438 6.20 20.78 -17.79
N VAL A 439 5.41 20.92 -18.86
CA VAL A 439 5.05 19.83 -19.76
C VAL A 439 6.15 19.75 -20.82
N LEU A 440 7.26 19.12 -20.44
CA LEU A 440 8.41 18.99 -21.32
C LEU A 440 7.98 18.19 -22.56
N ALA A 441 7.86 18.84 -23.70
CA ALA A 441 7.65 18.21 -24.98
C ALA A 441 8.51 18.97 -25.99
N PHE A 442 9.44 18.27 -26.63
CA PHE A 442 10.31 18.85 -27.65
C PHE A 442 10.23 18.00 -28.90
N ASP A 443 10.42 18.62 -30.05
CA ASP A 443 10.77 17.89 -31.25
C ASP A 443 12.28 17.62 -31.27
N GLU A 444 12.73 16.70 -32.12
CA GLU A 444 14.14 16.32 -32.22
C GLU A 444 15.06 17.49 -32.58
N LYS A 445 14.54 18.49 -33.31
CA LYS A 445 15.30 19.68 -33.76
C LYS A 445 15.54 20.67 -32.62
N THR A 446 14.56 20.81 -31.73
CA THR A 446 14.58 21.71 -30.57
C THR A 446 15.22 21.07 -29.34
N LEU A 447 15.34 19.74 -29.30
CA LEU A 447 15.97 19.00 -28.19
C LEU A 447 17.42 19.42 -27.92
N LYS A 448 18.20 19.73 -28.97
CA LYS A 448 19.60 20.19 -28.86
C LYS A 448 19.74 21.56 -28.19
N HIS A 449 18.68 22.38 -28.27
CA HIS A 449 18.64 23.75 -27.75
C HIS A 449 17.89 23.81 -26.41
N ALA A 450 17.26 22.70 -26.00
CA ALA A 450 16.55 22.59 -24.75
C ALA A 450 17.54 22.25 -23.62
N GLY A 451 17.98 23.26 -22.87
CA GLY A 451 18.73 23.05 -21.64
C GLY A 451 17.83 22.42 -20.57
N ILE A 452 17.80 21.08 -20.46
CA ILE A 452 16.94 20.37 -19.50
C ILE A 452 17.74 19.49 -18.55
N GLY A 453 18.71 20.08 -17.83
CA GLY A 453 19.47 19.37 -16.79
C GLY A 453 19.92 17.96 -17.21
N THR A 454 19.83 17.00 -16.29
CA THR A 454 20.26 15.60 -16.51
C THR A 454 19.11 14.60 -16.73
N LYS A 455 17.85 15.07 -16.86
CA LYS A 455 16.69 14.17 -16.86
C LYS A 455 16.46 13.54 -18.24
N LYS A 456 16.54 12.21 -18.31
CA LYS A 456 16.23 11.43 -19.52
C LYS A 456 14.79 11.65 -19.99
N LEU A 457 14.62 12.24 -21.17
CA LEU A 457 13.33 12.34 -21.86
C LEU A 457 13.05 11.05 -22.63
N LEU A 458 11.76 10.72 -22.76
CA LEU A 458 11.24 9.57 -23.48
C LEU A 458 10.47 10.05 -24.71
N ARG A 459 10.78 9.48 -25.87
CA ARG A 459 10.09 9.80 -27.13
C ARG A 459 8.73 9.10 -27.19
N CYS A 460 7.69 9.84 -27.54
CA CYS A 460 6.39 9.27 -27.89
C CYS A 460 6.42 8.75 -29.33
N GLN A 461 6.00 7.51 -29.55
CA GLN A 461 5.92 6.90 -30.88
C GLN A 461 4.80 7.48 -31.75
N SER A 462 3.78 8.10 -31.15
CA SER A 462 2.60 8.58 -31.89
C SER A 462 2.75 10.04 -32.34
N CYS A 463 3.13 10.94 -31.44
CA CYS A 463 3.32 12.35 -31.80
C CYS A 463 4.79 12.76 -31.98
N CYS A 464 5.73 11.82 -31.87
CA CYS A 464 7.18 12.04 -31.98
C CYS A 464 7.79 13.01 -30.94
N GLY A 465 6.98 13.58 -30.04
CA GLY A 465 7.46 14.49 -28.99
C GLY A 465 8.25 13.78 -27.89
N TYR A 466 9.20 14.49 -27.28
CA TYR A 466 10.05 13.99 -26.19
C TYR A 466 9.60 14.52 -24.85
N PHE A 467 9.18 13.63 -23.95
CA PHE A 467 8.59 14.01 -22.67
C PHE A 467 9.31 13.44 -21.45
N ASN A 468 9.04 14.04 -20.28
CA ASN A 468 9.43 13.45 -19.01
C ASN A 468 8.78 12.07 -18.82
N SER A 469 9.43 11.16 -18.09
CA SER A 469 8.90 9.82 -17.80
C SER A 469 7.52 9.81 -17.14
N ARG A 470 7.11 10.88 -16.45
CA ARG A 470 5.75 11.03 -15.90
C ARG A 470 4.66 11.13 -16.96
N TRP A 471 5.01 11.57 -18.16
CA TRP A 471 4.09 11.81 -19.26
C TRP A 471 4.11 10.69 -20.30
N VAL A 472 5.00 9.69 -20.19
CA VAL A 472 5.15 8.60 -21.17
C VAL A 472 4.98 7.26 -20.49
N ARG A 473 4.08 6.44 -21.03
CA ARG A 473 3.85 5.05 -20.64
C ARG A 473 3.85 4.19 -21.90
N HIS A 474 4.63 3.09 -21.90
CA HIS A 474 4.77 2.20 -23.06
C HIS A 474 5.03 2.96 -24.39
N HIS A 475 5.95 3.93 -24.37
CA HIS A 475 6.30 4.77 -25.52
C HIS A 475 5.16 5.65 -26.08
N LEU A 476 4.04 5.79 -25.38
CA LEU A 476 2.97 6.72 -25.71
C LEU A 476 2.93 7.84 -24.66
N CYS A 477 2.84 9.09 -25.11
CA CYS A 477 2.55 10.17 -24.17
C CYS A 477 1.10 10.06 -23.68
N SER A 478 0.78 10.56 -22.49
CA SER A 478 -0.55 10.42 -21.88
C SER A 478 -1.69 10.92 -22.76
N VAL A 479 -1.45 11.94 -23.60
CA VAL A 479 -2.44 12.44 -24.56
C VAL A 479 -2.60 11.50 -25.76
N CYS A 480 -1.52 11.00 -26.34
CA CYS A 480 -1.60 10.04 -27.45
C CYS A 480 -2.19 8.71 -26.99
N GLU A 481 -1.87 8.28 -25.76
CA GLU A 481 -2.51 7.12 -25.14
C GLU A 481 -4.02 7.35 -25.00
N MET A 482 -4.45 8.51 -24.49
CA MET A 482 -5.86 8.86 -24.35
C MET A 482 -6.59 8.91 -25.69
N LYS A 483 -6.04 9.62 -26.69
CA LYS A 483 -6.61 9.69 -28.05
C LYS A 483 -6.76 8.30 -28.64
N LYS A 484 -5.68 7.49 -28.57
CA LYS A 484 -5.76 6.09 -28.95
C LYS A 484 -6.86 5.36 -28.20
N ARG A 485 -7.02 5.48 -26.88
CA ARG A 485 -8.15 4.85 -26.16
C ARG A 485 -9.50 5.32 -26.68
N GLN A 486 -9.67 6.60 -26.97
CA GLN A 486 -10.95 7.15 -27.46
C GLN A 486 -11.28 6.66 -28.87
N ASP A 487 -10.33 6.76 -29.78
CA ASP A 487 -10.45 6.38 -31.20
C ASP A 487 -10.42 4.85 -31.40
N HIS A 488 -9.91 4.11 -30.41
CA HIS A 488 -9.86 2.66 -30.46
C HIS A 488 -11.28 2.10 -30.37
N CYS A 489 -11.81 1.76 -31.55
CA CYS A 489 -13.02 1.00 -31.74
C CYS A 489 -12.78 -0.51 -31.63
N GLY A 490 -11.55 -0.94 -31.32
CA GLY A 490 -11.16 -2.33 -31.29
C GLY A 490 -11.40 -3.01 -29.94
N ASP A 491 -11.74 -4.30 -29.98
CA ASP A 491 -11.91 -5.17 -28.81
C ASP A 491 -10.57 -5.65 -28.24
N SER A 492 -9.51 -4.83 -28.31
CA SER A 492 -8.15 -5.27 -27.99
C SER A 492 -7.32 -4.28 -27.19
N CYS A 493 -6.35 -4.80 -26.44
CA CYS A 493 -5.45 -3.97 -25.66
C CYS A 493 -4.59 -3.06 -26.56
N LEU A 494 -4.44 -1.79 -26.17
CA LEU A 494 -3.61 -0.83 -26.88
C LEU A 494 -2.12 -1.20 -26.94
N PHE A 495 -1.67 -2.06 -26.04
CA PHE A 495 -0.28 -2.47 -25.93
C PHE A 495 -0.10 -3.80 -26.66
N LYS A 496 0.69 -3.78 -27.75
CA LYS A 496 0.91 -4.93 -28.64
C LYS A 496 1.47 -6.17 -27.92
N ASP A 497 2.21 -5.95 -26.84
CA ASP A 497 2.82 -7.03 -26.05
C ASP A 497 1.91 -7.52 -24.90
N CYS A 498 0.60 -7.23 -24.96
CA CYS A 498 -0.34 -7.69 -23.95
C CYS A 498 -0.50 -9.21 -24.01
N ARG A 499 -0.05 -9.91 -22.96
CA ARG A 499 -0.13 -11.37 -22.84
C ARG A 499 -1.55 -11.94 -22.81
N GLY A 500 -2.55 -11.11 -22.53
CA GLY A 500 -3.96 -11.50 -22.49
C GLY A 500 -4.69 -11.33 -23.82
N GLY A 501 -4.01 -10.85 -24.86
CA GLY A 501 -4.59 -10.65 -26.18
C GLY A 501 -5.77 -9.67 -26.18
N ALA A 502 -6.64 -9.82 -27.19
CA ALA A 502 -7.81 -8.97 -27.36
C ALA A 502 -8.80 -9.09 -26.20
N HIS A 503 -9.07 -10.32 -25.76
CA HIS A 503 -10.12 -10.63 -24.80
C HIS A 503 -9.83 -10.20 -23.35
N ALA A 504 -8.61 -9.78 -23.05
CA ALA A 504 -8.26 -9.15 -21.77
C ALA A 504 -8.61 -7.65 -21.73
N TYR A 505 -9.18 -7.10 -22.81
CA TYR A 505 -9.58 -5.71 -22.89
C TYR A 505 -11.06 -5.53 -22.52
N CYS A 506 -11.32 -4.62 -21.58
CA CYS A 506 -12.63 -4.19 -21.16
C CYS A 506 -13.10 -3.01 -22.03
N VAL A 507 -14.08 -3.25 -22.89
CA VAL A 507 -14.67 -2.23 -23.77
C VAL A 507 -15.44 -1.16 -22.99
N HIS A 508 -16.06 -1.51 -21.85
CA HIS A 508 -16.84 -0.59 -21.03
C HIS A 508 -16.00 0.54 -20.43
N PHE A 509 -14.77 0.21 -20.00
CA PHE A 509 -13.85 1.15 -19.38
C PHE A 509 -12.66 1.52 -20.26
N LYS A 510 -12.57 0.93 -21.47
CA LYS A 510 -11.47 1.10 -22.42
C LYS A 510 -10.09 0.81 -21.78
N ARG A 511 -10.03 -0.25 -20.97
CA ARG A 511 -8.87 -0.65 -20.15
C ARG A 511 -8.60 -2.15 -20.23
N CYS A 512 -7.34 -2.56 -20.10
CA CYS A 512 -6.95 -3.97 -20.07
C CYS A 512 -6.82 -4.50 -18.64
N PHE A 513 -7.40 -5.66 -18.33
CA PHE A 513 -7.32 -6.33 -17.02
C PHE A 513 -5.89 -6.75 -16.62
N LEU A 514 -4.95 -6.77 -17.57
CA LEU A 514 -3.52 -7.04 -17.32
C LEU A 514 -2.69 -5.76 -17.32
N CYS A 515 -2.74 -4.99 -18.42
CA CYS A 515 -1.84 -3.85 -18.60
C CYS A 515 -2.25 -2.63 -17.78
N ASP A 516 -3.54 -2.50 -17.46
CA ASP A 516 -4.10 -1.42 -16.64
C ASP A 516 -4.44 -1.87 -15.22
N ALA A 517 -3.84 -2.97 -14.75
CA ALA A 517 -4.01 -3.45 -13.39
C ALA A 517 -3.65 -2.36 -12.35
N PRO A 518 -4.43 -2.21 -11.26
CA PRO A 518 -5.65 -2.95 -10.94
C PRO A 518 -6.86 -2.47 -11.73
N HIS A 519 -7.47 -3.38 -12.50
CA HIS A 519 -8.74 -3.11 -13.17
C HIS A 519 -9.66 -4.31 -12.97
N SER A 520 -10.88 -4.03 -12.52
CA SER A 520 -11.99 -4.95 -12.41
C SER A 520 -13.22 -4.33 -13.08
N CYS A 521 -14.11 -5.16 -13.61
CA CYS A 521 -15.36 -4.74 -14.23
C CYS A 521 -16.44 -5.77 -13.84
N GLU A 522 -16.87 -5.65 -12.58
CA GLU A 522 -17.64 -6.70 -11.90
C GLU A 522 -19.08 -6.79 -12.40
N ARG A 523 -19.69 -5.64 -12.73
CA ARG A 523 -21.09 -5.57 -13.16
C ARG A 523 -21.28 -5.94 -14.63
N LEU A 524 -20.41 -5.42 -15.51
CA LEU A 524 -20.61 -5.53 -16.95
C LEU A 524 -19.82 -6.70 -17.55
N CYS A 525 -18.50 -6.80 -17.27
CA CYS A 525 -17.71 -7.94 -17.73
C CYS A 525 -17.77 -9.15 -16.79
N ARG A 526 -18.26 -8.99 -15.54
CA ARG A 526 -18.21 -10.04 -14.49
C ARG A 526 -16.82 -10.64 -14.29
N LEU A 527 -15.79 -9.83 -14.52
CA LEU A 527 -14.40 -10.20 -14.31
C LEU A 527 -13.82 -9.27 -13.26
N SER A 528 -13.56 -9.86 -12.11
CA SER A 528 -12.79 -9.27 -11.03
C SER A 528 -11.36 -9.81 -11.09
N ARG A 529 -10.47 -9.06 -10.46
CA ARG A 529 -9.07 -9.42 -10.29
C ARG A 529 -8.71 -9.23 -8.83
N GLY A 530 -8.01 -10.18 -8.21
CA GLY A 530 -7.65 -10.09 -6.80
C GLY A 530 -7.19 -11.39 -6.15
N SER A 531 -6.94 -11.35 -4.83
CA SER A 531 -6.51 -12.49 -4.01
C SER A 531 -7.68 -13.30 -3.44
N GLY A 532 -7.42 -14.17 -2.47
CA GLY A 532 -8.47 -14.96 -1.81
C GLY A 532 -9.41 -14.11 -0.96
N GLU A 533 -8.97 -12.93 -0.52
CA GLU A 533 -9.86 -11.94 0.10
C GLU A 533 -10.94 -11.43 -0.88
N VAL A 534 -10.58 -11.11 -2.13
CA VAL A 534 -11.56 -10.74 -3.18
C VAL A 534 -12.47 -11.92 -3.49
N ALA A 535 -11.93 -13.14 -3.51
CA ALA A 535 -12.74 -14.35 -3.65
C ALA A 535 -13.79 -14.46 -2.53
N THR A 536 -13.40 -14.18 -1.29
CA THR A 536 -14.30 -14.22 -0.13
C THR A 536 -15.40 -13.16 -0.25
N ALA A 537 -15.06 -11.91 -0.58
CA ALA A 537 -16.04 -10.84 -0.79
C ALA A 537 -17.02 -11.15 -1.94
N LEU A 538 -16.54 -11.75 -3.02
CA LEU A 538 -17.38 -12.19 -4.14
C LEU A 538 -18.31 -13.34 -3.72
N VAL A 539 -17.82 -14.32 -2.95
CA VAL A 539 -18.67 -15.39 -2.41
C VAL A 539 -19.76 -14.83 -1.49
N GLU A 540 -19.45 -13.87 -0.63
CA GLU A 540 -20.42 -13.28 0.29
C GLU A 540 -21.49 -12.43 -0.42
N SER A 541 -21.08 -11.69 -1.46
CA SER A 541 -21.95 -10.78 -2.20
C SER A 541 -22.80 -11.47 -3.27
N ILE A 542 -22.18 -12.34 -4.08
CA ILE A 542 -22.83 -13.06 -5.18
C ILE A 542 -23.56 -14.29 -4.65
N ARG A 543 -23.06 -14.91 -3.56
CA ARG A 543 -23.55 -16.18 -3.00
C ARG A 543 -23.68 -17.28 -4.07
N PRO A 544 -22.58 -17.61 -4.78
CA PRO A 544 -22.63 -18.55 -5.89
C PRO A 544 -23.07 -19.94 -5.39
N SER A 545 -23.88 -20.65 -6.18
CA SER A 545 -24.20 -22.06 -5.93
C SER A 545 -22.98 -22.96 -6.15
N LEU A 546 -22.06 -22.55 -7.03
CA LEU A 546 -20.85 -23.28 -7.38
C LEU A 546 -19.60 -22.40 -7.22
N LEU A 547 -18.62 -22.88 -6.45
CA LEU A 547 -17.28 -22.29 -6.36
C LEU A 547 -16.28 -23.21 -7.08
N LEU A 548 -15.73 -22.74 -8.20
CA LEU A 548 -14.84 -23.53 -9.06
C LEU A 548 -13.42 -22.94 -8.99
N LEU A 549 -12.48 -23.73 -8.48
CA LEU A 549 -11.10 -23.29 -8.20
C LEU A 549 -10.11 -24.06 -9.08
N ASP A 550 -9.16 -23.36 -9.70
CA ASP A 550 -7.95 -24.03 -10.17
C ASP A 550 -7.07 -24.47 -8.99
N PHE A 551 -6.23 -25.48 -9.23
CA PHE A 551 -5.36 -26.05 -8.21
C PHE A 551 -3.96 -25.42 -8.21
N ASP A 552 -3.23 -25.51 -9.31
CA ASP A 552 -1.82 -25.14 -9.34
C ASP A 552 -1.71 -23.63 -9.35
N ARG A 553 -0.85 -23.06 -8.50
CA ARG A 553 -0.68 -21.60 -8.37
C ARG A 553 -1.92 -20.80 -7.96
N THR A 554 -3.10 -21.40 -7.98
CA THR A 554 -4.35 -20.89 -7.40
C THR A 554 -4.54 -21.40 -5.97
N LEU A 555 -5.11 -22.59 -5.77
CA LEU A 555 -5.33 -23.15 -4.42
C LEU A 555 -4.06 -23.69 -3.75
N CYS A 556 -3.14 -24.34 -4.49
CA CYS A 556 -1.94 -25.00 -3.97
C CYS A 556 -0.64 -24.47 -4.60
N SER A 557 0.44 -24.32 -3.81
CA SER A 557 1.71 -23.69 -4.23
C SER A 557 2.51 -24.52 -5.24
N THR A 558 1.94 -25.59 -5.76
CA THR A 558 2.48 -26.40 -6.84
C THR A 558 2.74 -25.56 -8.09
N LYS A 559 3.83 -25.89 -8.78
CA LYS A 559 4.06 -25.42 -10.16
C LYS A 559 3.13 -26.21 -11.07
N CYS A 560 2.72 -25.61 -12.20
CA CYS A 560 1.84 -26.22 -13.19
C CYS A 560 2.21 -27.68 -13.48
N GLY A 561 1.27 -28.60 -13.22
CA GLY A 561 1.39 -30.03 -13.47
C GLY A 561 2.28 -30.81 -12.49
N ALA A 562 2.74 -30.20 -11.39
CA ALA A 562 3.57 -30.88 -10.40
C ALA A 562 2.70 -31.62 -9.36
N SER A 563 3.23 -32.73 -8.83
CA SER A 563 2.64 -33.38 -7.65
C SER A 563 2.73 -32.45 -6.42
N PRO A 564 1.67 -32.37 -5.59
CA PRO A 564 1.70 -31.64 -4.32
C PRO A 564 2.38 -32.42 -3.18
N LEU A 565 2.70 -33.71 -3.36
CA LEU A 565 3.32 -34.54 -2.32
C LEU A 565 4.86 -34.42 -2.35
N PRO A 566 5.54 -34.47 -1.19
CA PRO A 566 7.00 -34.44 -1.14
C PRO A 566 7.59 -35.67 -1.86
N LYS A 567 8.56 -35.46 -2.75
CA LYS A 567 9.33 -36.56 -3.35
C LYS A 567 10.27 -37.14 -2.29
N ARG A 568 10.06 -38.42 -1.92
CA ARG A 568 10.95 -39.17 -1.04
C ARG A 568 12.23 -39.54 -1.79
N LYS A 569 13.40 -39.42 -1.13
CA LYS A 569 14.66 -39.97 -1.62
C LYS A 569 14.51 -41.47 -1.81
N THR A 570 14.65 -41.95 -3.03
CA THR A 570 14.79 -43.38 -3.32
C THR A 570 16.26 -43.78 -3.21
N ALA A 571 16.53 -44.99 -2.70
CA ALA A 571 17.90 -45.53 -2.56
C ALA A 571 18.69 -45.57 -3.88
N SER A 572 18.01 -45.46 -5.03
CA SER A 572 18.57 -45.50 -6.38
C SER A 572 19.13 -44.17 -6.91
N ASP A 573 18.92 -43.03 -6.23
CA ASP A 573 19.47 -41.73 -6.66
C ASP A 573 19.82 -40.84 -5.45
N PRO A 574 21.02 -41.02 -4.86
CA PRO A 574 21.44 -40.30 -3.66
C PRO A 574 21.71 -38.80 -3.89
N HIS A 575 21.73 -38.33 -5.15
CA HIS A 575 21.93 -36.92 -5.49
C HIS A 575 20.62 -36.12 -5.65
N GLN A 576 19.46 -36.76 -5.51
CA GLN A 576 18.18 -36.10 -5.61
C GLN A 576 17.88 -35.24 -4.36
N LYS A 577 17.72 -33.92 -4.55
CA LYS A 577 17.33 -32.98 -3.49
C LYS A 577 15.93 -33.30 -2.97
N GLU A 578 15.75 -33.32 -1.64
CA GLU A 578 14.42 -33.47 -1.02
C GLU A 578 13.46 -32.39 -1.51
N GLY A 579 12.26 -32.80 -1.91
CA GLY A 579 11.21 -31.89 -2.37
C GLY A 579 10.69 -31.01 -1.23
N HIS A 580 10.39 -29.74 -1.53
CA HIS A 580 9.83 -28.81 -0.55
C HIS A 580 8.36 -29.17 -0.26
N ALA A 581 7.87 -28.89 0.96
CA ALA A 581 6.46 -29.06 1.29
C ALA A 581 5.61 -27.98 0.57
N HIS A 582 4.61 -28.41 -0.20
CA HIS A 582 3.61 -27.53 -0.81
C HIS A 582 2.55 -27.11 0.21
N SER A 583 1.92 -25.96 -0.02
CA SER A 583 0.95 -25.34 0.90
C SER A 583 -0.33 -24.94 0.19
N ILE A 584 -1.43 -24.89 0.94
CA ILE A 584 -2.72 -24.33 0.50
C ILE A 584 -2.72 -22.83 0.76
N ASP A 585 -3.32 -22.07 -0.15
CA ASP A 585 -3.57 -20.65 0.06
C ASP A 585 -4.56 -20.44 1.24
N PRO A 586 -4.13 -19.75 2.32
CA PRO A 586 -4.94 -19.64 3.53
C PRO A 586 -6.20 -18.79 3.33
N GLU A 587 -6.17 -17.82 2.40
CA GLU A 587 -7.34 -16.97 2.13
C GLU A 587 -8.39 -17.76 1.33
N LEU A 588 -7.97 -18.51 0.31
CA LEU A 588 -8.90 -19.39 -0.41
C LEU A 588 -9.46 -20.50 0.48
N ARG A 589 -8.69 -20.97 1.47
CA ARG A 589 -9.22 -21.88 2.50
C ARG A 589 -10.37 -21.25 3.28
N VAL A 590 -10.27 -19.97 3.62
CA VAL A 590 -11.37 -19.21 4.26
C VAL A 590 -12.53 -19.04 3.29
N THR A 591 -12.27 -18.71 2.01
CA THR A 591 -13.32 -18.62 0.98
C THR A 591 -14.11 -19.91 0.85
N ILE A 592 -13.43 -21.06 0.81
CA ILE A 592 -14.06 -22.38 0.74
C ILE A 592 -14.92 -22.63 1.99
N ALA A 593 -14.48 -22.20 3.16
CA ALA A 593 -15.24 -22.34 4.40
C ALA A 593 -16.44 -21.38 4.49
N ALA A 594 -16.35 -20.19 3.90
CA ALA A 594 -17.42 -19.19 3.85
C ALA A 594 -18.50 -19.52 2.79
N GLN A 595 -18.15 -20.36 1.81
CA GLN A 595 -19.05 -20.77 0.75
C GLN A 595 -20.19 -21.64 1.27
N ARG A 596 -21.43 -21.26 0.93
CA ARG A 596 -22.65 -22.00 1.26
C ARG A 596 -23.02 -23.05 0.22
N GLY A 597 -22.64 -22.81 -1.03
CA GLY A 597 -22.79 -23.75 -2.14
C GLY A 597 -21.71 -24.84 -2.16
N THR A 598 -21.59 -25.55 -3.27
CA THR A 598 -20.60 -26.62 -3.42
C THR A 598 -19.30 -26.08 -4.02
N SER A 599 -18.16 -26.55 -3.50
CA SER A 599 -16.83 -26.19 -4.00
C SER A 599 -16.19 -27.35 -4.76
N TYR A 600 -15.56 -27.05 -5.90
CA TYR A 600 -14.88 -28.02 -6.76
C TYR A 600 -13.48 -27.52 -7.16
N ILE A 601 -12.57 -28.48 -7.34
CA ILE A 601 -11.29 -28.24 -8.01
C ILE A 601 -11.44 -28.59 -9.48
N VAL A 602 -11.15 -27.64 -10.37
CA VAL A 602 -11.14 -27.82 -11.81
C VAL A 602 -9.74 -27.50 -12.34
N THR A 603 -8.94 -28.53 -12.54
CA THR A 603 -7.50 -28.39 -12.82
C THR A 603 -7.07 -29.11 -14.09
N ARG A 604 -5.96 -28.68 -14.70
CA ARG A 604 -5.26 -29.43 -15.75
C ARG A 604 -4.21 -30.40 -15.21
N ASN A 605 -3.98 -30.41 -13.90
CA ASN A 605 -2.99 -31.27 -13.27
C ASN A 605 -3.45 -32.74 -13.30
N SER A 606 -2.65 -33.62 -13.91
CA SER A 606 -2.98 -35.05 -14.05
C SER A 606 -2.82 -35.86 -12.77
N HIS A 607 -2.17 -35.33 -11.73
CA HIS A 607 -1.91 -36.02 -10.46
C HIS A 607 -3.14 -36.08 -9.53
N LYS A 608 -4.32 -36.44 -10.05
CA LYS A 608 -5.60 -36.40 -9.32
C LYS A 608 -5.52 -37.08 -7.94
N ALA A 609 -5.09 -38.34 -7.89
CA ALA A 609 -5.04 -39.10 -6.64
C ALA A 609 -4.13 -38.44 -5.57
N GLU A 610 -3.03 -37.83 -6.00
CA GLU A 610 -2.07 -37.15 -5.10
C GLU A 610 -2.63 -35.82 -4.60
N ILE A 611 -3.40 -35.10 -5.44
CA ILE A 611 -4.14 -33.89 -5.07
C ILE A 611 -5.21 -34.22 -4.02
N GLU A 612 -6.01 -35.26 -4.25
CA GLU A 612 -7.03 -35.70 -3.29
C GLU A 612 -6.40 -36.08 -1.95
N GLN A 613 -5.29 -36.83 -1.98
CA GLN A 613 -4.54 -37.17 -0.77
C GLN A 613 -4.01 -35.94 -0.04
N PHE A 614 -3.41 -35.00 -0.76
CA PHE A 614 -2.89 -33.75 -0.19
C PHE A 614 -4.00 -32.92 0.46
N LEU A 615 -5.15 -32.77 -0.20
CA LEU A 615 -6.30 -32.03 0.36
C LEU A 615 -6.83 -32.68 1.65
N ARG A 616 -6.88 -34.02 1.72
CA ARG A 616 -7.21 -34.73 2.96
C ARG A 616 -6.22 -34.42 4.08
N GLN A 617 -4.91 -34.42 3.79
CA GLN A 617 -3.86 -34.10 4.77
C GLN A 617 -3.94 -32.65 5.27
N GLN A 618 -4.46 -31.73 4.46
CA GLN A 618 -4.65 -30.32 4.82
C GLN A 618 -5.99 -30.06 5.55
N GLY A 619 -6.82 -31.08 5.77
CA GLY A 619 -8.12 -30.99 6.43
C GLY A 619 -9.26 -30.52 5.54
N LEU A 620 -9.12 -30.61 4.20
CA LEU A 620 -10.14 -30.25 3.20
C LEU A 620 -10.81 -31.51 2.64
N VAL A 621 -11.42 -32.31 3.52
CA VAL A 621 -11.92 -33.66 3.20
C VAL A 621 -13.03 -33.63 2.14
N GLU A 622 -14.02 -32.74 2.25
CA GLU A 622 -15.10 -32.67 1.24
C GLU A 622 -14.59 -32.21 -0.12
N LEU A 623 -13.72 -31.19 -0.15
CA LEU A 623 -13.11 -30.73 -1.40
C LEU A 623 -12.25 -31.83 -2.07
N SER A 624 -11.65 -32.73 -1.27
CA SER A 624 -10.86 -33.86 -1.79
C SER A 624 -11.69 -34.88 -2.58
N LYS A 625 -13.02 -34.90 -2.44
CA LYS A 625 -13.92 -35.76 -3.23
C LYS A 625 -14.34 -35.08 -4.55
N ASN A 626 -14.14 -33.77 -4.65
CA ASN A 626 -14.65 -32.90 -5.72
C ASN A 626 -13.52 -32.42 -6.65
N VAL A 627 -12.60 -33.32 -7.01
CA VAL A 627 -11.46 -32.99 -7.90
C VAL A 627 -11.73 -33.47 -9.32
N HIS A 628 -11.77 -32.52 -10.26
CA HIS A 628 -12.00 -32.75 -11.68
C HIS A 628 -10.78 -32.33 -12.50
N VAL A 629 -10.31 -33.26 -13.35
CA VAL A 629 -9.20 -33.00 -14.27
C VAL A 629 -9.76 -32.72 -15.65
N VAL A 630 -9.45 -31.54 -16.19
CA VAL A 630 -9.87 -31.12 -17.53
C VAL A 630 -9.10 -31.93 -18.58
N PRO A 631 -9.79 -32.57 -19.54
CA PRO A 631 -9.14 -33.32 -20.61
C PRO A 631 -8.20 -32.46 -21.47
N LYS A 632 -7.20 -33.09 -22.08
CA LYS A 632 -6.33 -32.43 -23.06
C LYS A 632 -7.16 -31.93 -24.25
N ASN A 633 -6.80 -30.78 -24.79
CA ASN A 633 -7.46 -30.11 -25.92
C ASN A 633 -8.91 -29.65 -25.67
N VAL A 634 -9.40 -29.71 -24.43
CA VAL A 634 -10.69 -29.14 -24.03
C VAL A 634 -10.46 -27.84 -23.26
N SER A 635 -11.23 -26.79 -23.58
CA SER A 635 -11.20 -25.54 -22.81
C SER A 635 -11.80 -25.78 -21.42
N LYS A 636 -11.27 -25.09 -20.39
CA LYS A 636 -11.84 -25.21 -19.04
C LYS A 636 -13.29 -24.73 -19.00
N GLY A 637 -13.64 -23.72 -19.79
CA GLY A 637 -15.02 -23.23 -19.93
C GLY A 637 -16.00 -24.25 -20.48
N SER A 638 -15.70 -24.88 -21.62
CA SER A 638 -16.58 -25.93 -22.18
C SER A 638 -16.72 -27.13 -21.25
N PHE A 639 -15.62 -27.54 -20.59
CA PHE A 639 -15.69 -28.60 -19.58
C PHE A 639 -16.60 -28.22 -18.40
N ILE A 640 -16.50 -26.98 -17.89
CA ILE A 640 -17.34 -26.50 -16.80
C ILE A 640 -18.81 -26.46 -17.23
N GLN A 641 -19.09 -25.98 -18.44
CA GLN A 641 -20.43 -25.94 -18.99
C GLN A 641 -21.03 -27.36 -19.02
N GLU A 642 -20.39 -28.31 -19.69
CA GLU A 642 -20.91 -29.68 -19.85
C GLU A 642 -21.05 -30.44 -18.52
N THR A 643 -20.15 -30.20 -17.56
CA THR A 643 -20.10 -30.97 -16.31
C THR A 643 -21.03 -30.42 -15.24
N PHE A 644 -21.17 -29.10 -15.14
CA PHE A 644 -21.87 -28.45 -14.04
C PHE A 644 -23.14 -27.71 -14.46
N PHE A 645 -23.28 -27.35 -15.74
CA PHE A 645 -24.42 -26.62 -16.28
C PHE A 645 -25.20 -27.51 -17.25
N GLY A 646 -26.28 -28.15 -16.76
CA GLY A 646 -27.25 -28.85 -17.60
C GLY A 646 -28.17 -27.89 -18.39
N GLU A 647 -29.30 -28.40 -18.90
CA GLU A 647 -30.29 -27.56 -19.62
C GLU A 647 -30.97 -26.49 -18.72
N ASP A 648 -30.93 -26.67 -17.40
CA ASP A 648 -31.46 -25.73 -16.42
C ASP A 648 -30.47 -24.60 -16.08
N ASN A 649 -30.67 -23.45 -16.74
CA ASN A 649 -29.89 -22.21 -16.63
C ASN A 649 -30.14 -21.43 -15.32
N GLY A 650 -30.09 -22.07 -14.14
CA GLY A 650 -30.41 -21.44 -12.84
C GLY A 650 -29.24 -21.19 -11.89
N GLN A 651 -28.04 -21.71 -12.19
CA GLN A 651 -26.94 -21.79 -11.22
C GLN A 651 -25.93 -20.65 -11.39
N THR A 652 -25.67 -19.89 -10.33
CA THR A 652 -24.61 -18.85 -10.34
C THR A 652 -23.28 -19.46 -9.91
N CYS A 653 -22.22 -19.29 -10.69
CA CYS A 653 -20.90 -19.79 -10.32
C CYS A 653 -19.84 -18.70 -10.23
N LEU A 654 -18.85 -18.92 -9.36
CA LEU A 654 -17.61 -18.14 -9.29
C LEU A 654 -16.43 -19.03 -9.71
N CYS A 655 -15.82 -18.69 -10.86
CA CYS A 655 -14.61 -19.34 -11.36
C CYS A 655 -13.37 -18.56 -10.91
N ILE A 656 -12.42 -19.24 -10.29
CA ILE A 656 -11.19 -18.66 -9.72
C ILE A 656 -9.99 -19.35 -10.35
N ASP A 657 -9.16 -18.58 -11.06
CA ASP A 657 -8.01 -19.11 -11.80
C ASP A 657 -6.89 -18.06 -11.90
N ASP A 658 -5.63 -18.45 -11.77
CA ASP A 658 -4.48 -17.55 -11.90
C ASP A 658 -4.09 -17.25 -13.35
N ASP A 659 -4.57 -18.05 -14.30
CA ASP A 659 -4.39 -17.80 -15.71
C ASP A 659 -5.63 -17.14 -16.32
N ILE A 660 -5.48 -15.85 -16.65
CA ILE A 660 -6.54 -15.08 -17.32
C ILE A 660 -7.04 -15.77 -18.59
N ARG A 661 -6.20 -16.55 -19.28
CA ARG A 661 -6.57 -17.24 -20.52
C ARG A 661 -7.65 -18.29 -20.27
N GLU A 662 -7.62 -18.99 -19.14
CA GLU A 662 -8.65 -19.95 -18.76
C GLU A 662 -9.99 -19.24 -18.48
N LEU A 663 -9.94 -17.97 -18.06
CA LEU A 663 -11.13 -17.17 -17.75
C LEU A 663 -11.73 -16.44 -18.96
N ILE A 664 -10.94 -16.14 -20.00
CA ILE A 664 -11.37 -15.25 -21.09
C ILE A 664 -11.37 -15.90 -22.47
N ASN A 665 -10.65 -17.00 -22.71
CA ASN A 665 -10.56 -17.55 -24.07
C ASN A 665 -11.87 -18.24 -24.48
N ASP A 666 -12.56 -18.86 -23.53
CA ASP A 666 -13.80 -19.56 -23.78
C ASP A 666 -14.97 -18.55 -23.96
N PRO A 667 -15.74 -18.60 -25.07
CA PRO A 667 -16.85 -17.68 -25.31
C PRO A 667 -18.00 -17.83 -24.31
N TRP A 668 -18.34 -19.05 -23.91
CA TRP A 668 -19.44 -19.29 -22.96
C TRP A 668 -19.09 -18.70 -21.60
N MET A 669 -17.86 -18.95 -21.12
CA MET A 669 -17.38 -18.42 -19.84
C MET A 669 -17.40 -16.87 -19.79
N ARG A 670 -17.23 -16.20 -20.93
CA ARG A 670 -17.31 -14.73 -21.01
C ARG A 670 -18.74 -14.20 -21.03
N ASN A 671 -19.59 -14.84 -21.82
CA ASN A 671 -20.89 -14.28 -22.20
C ASN A 671 -22.01 -14.74 -21.27
N CYS A 672 -21.86 -15.87 -20.57
CA CYS A 672 -22.85 -16.34 -19.62
C CYS A 672 -23.02 -15.35 -18.46
N GLU A 673 -24.26 -14.95 -18.19
CA GLU A 673 -24.60 -13.96 -17.15
C GLU A 673 -24.41 -14.51 -15.73
N GLN A 674 -24.49 -15.82 -15.59
CA GLN A 674 -24.41 -16.52 -14.31
C GLN A 674 -22.97 -16.86 -13.90
N VAL A 675 -22.01 -16.65 -14.80
CA VAL A 675 -20.60 -16.95 -14.58
C VAL A 675 -19.87 -15.67 -14.16
N HIS A 676 -19.51 -15.63 -12.88
CA HIS A 676 -18.58 -14.64 -12.35
C HIS A 676 -17.17 -15.21 -12.35
N ARG A 677 -16.19 -14.35 -12.62
CA ARG A 677 -14.81 -14.76 -12.83
C ARG A 677 -13.90 -13.92 -11.97
N LEU A 678 -12.96 -14.58 -11.32
CA LEU A 678 -11.88 -13.97 -10.59
C LEU A 678 -10.57 -14.43 -11.21
N LEU A 679 -9.86 -13.49 -11.84
CA LEU A 679 -8.44 -13.66 -12.10
C LEU A 679 -7.74 -13.66 -10.75
N PHE A 680 -7.43 -14.86 -10.27
CA PHE A 680 -6.81 -15.09 -8.99
C PHE A 680 -5.36 -14.68 -9.05
N VAL A 681 -4.94 -14.13 -7.93
CA VAL A 681 -3.61 -13.62 -7.83
C VAL A 681 -3.03 -14.02 -6.49
N ARG A 682 -2.10 -14.97 -6.52
CA ARG A 682 -1.52 -15.49 -5.29
C ARG A 682 -0.54 -14.53 -4.64
N ALA A 683 -0.80 -14.21 -3.38
CA ALA A 683 0.15 -13.51 -2.53
C ALA A 683 1.38 -14.39 -2.29
N PHE A 684 2.57 -13.95 -2.70
CA PHE A 684 3.79 -14.71 -2.43
C PHE A 684 4.14 -14.64 -0.95
N ALA A 685 4.45 -15.81 -0.38
CA ALA A 685 5.17 -15.90 0.88
C ALA A 685 6.58 -15.29 0.71
N THR A 686 6.89 -14.26 1.50
CA THR A 686 8.27 -13.86 1.81
C THR A 686 8.56 -14.11 3.28
#